data_AF-A0A370TF51-F1
#
_entry.id   AF-A0A370TF51-F1
#
_cell.length_a   1.000
_cell.length_b   1.000
_cell.length_c   1.000
_cell.angle_alpha   90.00
_cell.angle_beta   90.00
_cell.angle_gamma   90.00
#
_symmetry.space_group_name_H-M   'P 1'
#
loop_
_entity.id
_entity.type
_entity.pdbx_description
1 polymer ?
#
loop_
_entity_poly.entity_id
_entity_poly.type
_entity_poly.pdbx_seq_one_letter_code
_entity_poly.pdbx_strand_id
1 'polypeptide(L)'
;MEHDDFANVSWQSDSAGQGARLSSPNPGVDAGEAAAGNPEDGRHGGGQPARNADPMDLAGMEGGVLECTVSSPIKENDGSKDAYVSYLVTTNTTFPSFQKPKTRVRRRFTDFVFLYKTLFREYPACAVPPLPDKHKMEYVRGDRFGPDFTSRRANSLQRFLARLSLHPILRRSALLIIFLESSDWNATMKIRPQRGSSASEQGASGVFDNFTDTFINAFTKVHKPDKRFIEVREKSDKLDEDLGHVEKIVARVARREGDLETDFKDLAEQFQKLIVLEPGVEPYIHAFAASVEDTSAGTKTLKEHTDQDYLGSLRDMQAYSLALKNLLKAREQKQLDFEQLTEYLTKSTSDRDILASPGGSLSSTAGFIRSKIEDVRGVDHEQSRRERLRKLELRIEELTREVEEAKKTTEAFDEEVVREVGDFERIKRIEFKTQFRALADTHVEFYGNTIDIWEKYLSYKAATAYILRKAERGPDPFAVKRSLRSGLSGFSLAAAATTQQNPVVVKQNHGLVGATGLLGRSTERRMHSKVVIIGSGPAAHTAAVYLARAELKPVMYEGFLANGIAAGGQLTTTTDVENYPGFPDGISGSALMDNMRKQSERFGTEIFTETVVKLDLSKRPFKYWKEYEEDKEPHTAEAIIIATGASARRLGLPGEEQYWQNGISACAVCDGAVPIFRNKPLVVIGGGDSAAEEAMFLTKYGSHVTVLVRKDFLRASKTMANRLLANKKVTVRFNTVGQEVKGDDRGLMSHMVIKNVKTGQEETMEANGLFYAVGHDPATALVKGQIDCDDEGYVLTKPGTSYTTVEGVFAAGDVQDKRYRQAITSAGSGCIAALEAEKFLAEHEDSIENDLEQDKNPKKGVVDEVPEYRSNPLL
;
A
#
# COMPACT_ATOMS: atom_id res chain seq x y z
N MET A 1 -37.69 7.16 11.88
CA MET A 1 -37.55 7.12 13.35
C MET A 1 -36.12 7.51 13.64
N GLU A 2 -35.97 8.64 14.32
CA GLU A 2 -34.73 9.25 14.78
C GLU A 2 -34.05 8.36 15.82
N HIS A 3 -32.73 8.26 15.79
CA HIS A 3 -31.93 7.88 16.96
C HIS A 3 -30.60 8.64 16.92
N ASP A 4 -30.58 9.76 17.65
CA ASP A 4 -29.41 10.42 18.19
C ASP A 4 -28.81 9.55 19.30
N ASP A 5 -27.54 9.16 19.18
CA ASP A 5 -26.74 8.61 20.27
C ASP A 5 -25.40 9.37 20.36
N PHE A 6 -25.47 10.58 20.92
CA PHE A 6 -24.30 11.33 21.42
C PHE A 6 -24.66 12.05 22.72
N ALA A 7 -24.99 11.29 23.76
CA ALA A 7 -25.09 11.82 25.12
C ALA A 7 -24.85 10.73 26.16
N ASN A 8 -23.60 10.53 26.56
CA ASN A 8 -23.24 10.15 27.94
C ASN A 8 -21.73 10.23 28.16
N VAL A 9 -21.25 11.43 28.46
CA VAL A 9 -20.05 11.63 29.29
C VAL A 9 -20.41 12.68 30.33
N SER A 10 -20.70 12.23 31.55
CA SER A 10 -20.98 13.10 32.69
C SER A 10 -19.68 13.73 33.19
N TRP A 11 -19.54 15.04 33.05
CA TRP A 11 -18.49 15.81 33.70
C TRP A 11 -18.97 16.19 35.11
N GLN A 12 -18.41 15.57 36.14
CA GLN A 12 -18.60 16.02 37.52
C GLN A 12 -17.71 17.24 37.78
N SER A 13 -18.36 18.40 37.88
CA SER A 13 -17.78 19.64 38.38
C SER A 13 -18.01 19.74 39.88
N ASP A 14 -16.96 19.59 40.68
CA ASP A 14 -16.99 19.96 42.09
C ASP A 14 -16.57 21.43 42.24
N SER A 15 -17.53 22.25 42.65
CA SER A 15 -17.31 23.60 43.16
C SER A 15 -17.89 23.72 44.56
N ALA A 16 -17.02 23.82 45.57
CA ALA A 16 -17.26 24.47 46.86
C ALA A 16 -15.88 24.61 47.54
N GLY A 17 -15.40 25.74 48.05
CA GLY A 17 -15.90 27.09 48.19
C GLY A 17 -14.96 27.85 49.14
N GLN A 18 -14.93 29.18 49.02
CA GLN A 18 -14.36 30.18 49.97
C GLN A 18 -12.82 30.21 50.05
N GLY A 19 -12.10 31.34 49.93
CA GLY A 19 -12.44 32.74 49.80
C GLY A 19 -11.15 33.58 49.98
N ALA A 20 -11.25 34.86 49.61
CA ALA A 20 -10.36 35.98 49.95
C ALA A 20 -9.07 36.22 49.12
N ARG A 21 -9.09 37.43 48.54
CA ARG A 21 -8.05 38.21 47.85
C ARG A 21 -6.73 38.29 48.64
N LEU A 22 -5.61 38.46 47.93
CA LEU A 22 -4.80 39.69 47.94
C LEU A 22 -3.60 39.62 46.97
N SER A 23 -3.16 40.81 46.61
CA SER A 23 -2.25 41.25 45.55
C SER A 23 -0.75 40.96 45.75
N SER A 24 -0.01 40.99 44.64
CA SER A 24 1.46 41.06 44.50
C SER A 24 2.11 42.11 45.43
N PRO A 25 3.40 41.96 45.81
CA PRO A 25 4.50 42.38 44.93
C PRO A 25 5.84 41.61 45.09
N ASN A 26 6.74 41.79 44.12
CA ASN A 26 8.21 41.58 44.18
C ASN A 26 8.87 42.88 44.73
N PRO A 27 10.21 43.02 44.88
CA PRO A 27 11.32 42.10 45.27
C PRO A 27 12.24 42.73 46.36
N GLY A 28 13.26 42.03 46.87
CA GLY A 28 14.45 42.72 47.44
C GLY A 28 15.27 42.06 48.57
N VAL A 29 16.49 41.64 48.21
CA VAL A 29 17.84 41.86 48.79
C VAL A 29 18.21 41.54 50.26
N ASP A 30 19.47 41.10 50.38
CA ASP A 30 20.46 41.07 51.49
C ASP A 30 20.65 39.73 52.22
N ALA A 31 21.85 39.32 52.64
CA ALA A 31 23.26 39.61 52.34
C ALA A 31 24.09 38.64 53.21
N GLY A 32 25.34 38.38 52.83
CA GLY A 32 26.34 37.63 53.63
C GLY A 32 27.45 37.08 52.74
N GLU A 33 28.33 37.96 52.22
CA GLU A 33 29.73 38.16 52.68
C GLU A 33 30.64 36.93 52.46
N ALA A 34 31.51 36.96 51.43
CA ALA A 34 32.89 37.53 51.40
C ALA A 34 33.93 36.44 51.75
N ALA A 35 35.12 36.28 51.15
CA ALA A 35 35.95 37.07 50.22
C ALA A 35 36.91 36.09 49.48
N ALA A 36 37.16 36.25 48.18
CA ALA A 36 38.36 36.85 47.55
C ALA A 36 39.65 35.98 47.51
N GLY A 37 40.14 35.72 46.29
CA GLY A 37 41.51 35.25 46.01
C GLY A 37 41.71 34.70 44.60
N ASN A 38 42.34 35.48 43.71
CA ASN A 38 43.00 35.11 42.45
C ASN A 38 44.28 35.99 42.38
N PRO A 39 45.33 35.76 41.56
CA PRO A 39 45.55 34.75 40.51
C PRO A 39 47.01 34.18 40.46
N GLU A 40 47.35 33.41 39.40
CA GLU A 40 48.66 33.26 38.72
C GLU A 40 49.20 31.83 38.45
N ASP A 41 49.91 31.76 37.31
CA ASP A 41 50.39 30.65 36.46
C ASP A 41 51.34 29.61 37.09
N GLY A 42 51.35 28.38 36.54
CA GLY A 42 52.56 27.52 36.57
C GLY A 42 52.40 25.99 36.52
N ARG A 43 52.47 25.42 35.31
CA ARG A 43 53.05 24.12 34.87
C ARG A 43 52.96 22.83 35.75
N HIS A 44 52.36 21.81 35.11
CA HIS A 44 52.65 20.36 35.08
C HIS A 44 52.71 19.50 36.36
N GLY A 45 51.81 18.51 36.43
CA GLY A 45 52.07 17.20 37.06
C GLY A 45 50.87 16.56 37.78
N GLY A 46 50.24 15.57 37.13
CA GLY A 46 49.34 14.51 37.63
C GLY A 46 48.62 14.64 39.00
N GLY A 47 47.28 14.57 38.97
CA GLY A 47 46.47 14.34 40.17
C GLY A 47 44.96 14.22 39.93
N GLN A 48 44.49 12.97 39.84
CA GLN A 48 43.13 12.43 40.08
C GLN A 48 41.91 12.92 39.26
N PRO A 49 41.11 11.98 38.70
CA PRO A 49 39.87 12.30 38.00
C PRO A 49 38.82 12.85 38.97
N ALA A 50 38.16 13.93 38.55
CA ALA A 50 37.00 14.49 39.24
C ALA A 50 35.90 13.43 39.36
N ARG A 51 35.39 13.29 40.58
CA ARG A 51 34.60 12.17 41.08
C ARG A 51 33.14 12.13 40.58
N ASN A 52 32.87 12.67 39.39
CA ASN A 52 31.54 12.74 38.75
C ASN A 52 31.61 12.72 37.20
N ALA A 53 32.66 12.14 36.62
CA ALA A 53 32.65 11.80 35.20
C ALA A 53 32.51 10.27 35.10
N ASP A 54 31.29 9.79 34.88
CA ASP A 54 31.05 8.39 34.52
C ASP A 54 30.40 8.26 33.12
N PRO A 55 30.80 7.23 32.38
CA PRO A 55 30.41 6.94 31.00
C PRO A 55 29.04 6.25 30.96
N MET A 56 28.35 6.34 29.82
CA MET A 56 27.03 5.72 29.57
C MET A 56 25.85 6.47 30.24
N ASP A 57 25.44 7.57 29.61
CA ASP A 57 24.28 8.36 29.99
C ASP A 57 22.98 7.65 29.53
N LEU A 58 22.48 6.76 30.41
CA LEU A 58 21.22 6.03 30.29
C LEU A 58 20.05 6.92 30.75
N ALA A 59 19.18 7.30 29.80
CA ALA A 59 17.81 7.76 30.01
C ALA A 59 17.56 8.91 31.02
N GLY A 60 17.70 10.16 30.55
CA GLY A 60 17.14 11.34 31.21
C GLY A 60 17.05 12.52 30.24
N MET A 61 15.86 13.10 30.07
CA MET A 61 15.68 14.38 29.40
C MET A 61 16.22 15.49 30.29
N GLU A 62 17.33 16.11 29.90
CA GLU A 62 17.58 17.53 30.17
C GLU A 62 18.09 18.23 28.89
N GLY A 63 17.28 19.18 28.38
CA GLY A 63 17.74 20.46 27.81
C GLY A 63 17.95 20.62 26.29
N GLY A 64 17.99 19.56 25.50
CA GLY A 64 18.32 19.65 24.08
C GLY A 64 17.12 19.62 23.14
N VAL A 65 16.80 20.72 22.45
CA VAL A 65 15.86 20.75 21.31
C VAL A 65 16.66 20.54 20.03
N LEU A 66 16.23 19.62 19.17
CA LEU A 66 16.70 19.48 17.80
C LEU A 66 15.46 19.40 16.90
N GLU A 67 15.16 20.51 16.23
CA GLU A 67 13.99 20.63 15.37
C GLU A 67 14.46 20.84 13.94
N CYS A 68 13.94 20.02 13.02
CA CYS A 68 14.25 20.08 11.60
C CYS A 68 12.97 20.31 10.81
N THR A 69 12.96 21.31 9.93
CA THR A 69 11.87 21.57 8.99
C THR A 69 12.37 21.43 7.56
N VAL A 70 11.61 20.76 6.71
CA VAL A 70 11.94 20.58 5.28
C VAL A 70 10.91 21.34 4.46
N SER A 71 11.35 22.33 3.70
CA SER A 71 10.47 23.26 2.99
C SER A 71 11.05 23.70 1.64
N SER A 72 10.29 24.50 0.91
CA SER A 72 10.74 25.22 -0.29
C SER A 72 11.41 24.33 -1.33
N PRO A 73 10.68 23.37 -1.93
CA PRO A 73 11.19 22.58 -3.04
C PRO A 73 11.55 23.50 -4.21
N ILE A 74 12.77 23.37 -4.73
CA ILE A 74 13.23 24.10 -5.91
C ILE A 74 13.77 23.09 -6.92
N LYS A 75 13.37 23.25 -8.17
CA LYS A 75 13.96 22.54 -9.31
C LYS A 75 15.29 23.20 -9.67
N GLU A 76 16.39 22.48 -9.47
CA GLU A 76 17.73 22.89 -9.83
C GLU A 76 18.13 22.31 -11.20
N ASN A 77 19.01 23.03 -11.92
CA ASN A 77 19.50 22.68 -13.25
C ASN A 77 18.40 22.45 -14.30
N ASP A 78 17.40 23.34 -14.30
CA ASP A 78 16.28 23.27 -15.25
C ASP A 78 16.77 23.33 -16.71
N GLY A 79 16.22 22.46 -17.56
CA GLY A 79 16.63 22.32 -18.96
C GLY A 79 17.86 21.43 -19.24
N SER A 80 18.51 20.88 -18.21
CA SER A 80 19.61 19.91 -18.36
C SER A 80 19.16 18.46 -18.09
N LYS A 81 19.95 17.48 -18.55
CA LYS A 81 19.72 16.05 -18.22
C LYS A 81 19.86 15.74 -16.72
N ASP A 82 20.50 16.63 -15.96
CA ASP A 82 20.80 16.48 -14.53
C ASP A 82 19.87 17.32 -13.62
N ALA A 83 18.66 17.64 -14.10
CA ALA A 83 17.68 18.37 -13.29
C ALA A 83 17.23 17.55 -12.05
N TYR A 84 17.28 18.16 -10.87
CA TYR A 84 16.84 17.54 -9.62
C TYR A 84 16.08 18.54 -8.73
N VAL A 85 15.31 18.01 -7.78
CA VAL A 85 14.63 18.84 -6.77
C VAL A 85 15.47 18.87 -5.50
N SER A 86 15.75 20.07 -5.01
CA SER A 86 16.37 20.30 -3.71
C SER A 86 15.37 20.89 -2.72
N TYR A 87 15.56 20.56 -1.46
CA TYR A 87 14.73 21.01 -0.33
C TYR A 87 15.57 21.84 0.62
N LEU A 88 14.98 22.89 1.17
CA LEU A 88 15.59 23.68 2.23
C LEU A 88 15.36 22.97 3.57
N VAL A 89 16.44 22.46 4.16
CA VAL A 89 16.45 21.92 5.51
C VAL A 89 16.87 23.04 6.46
N THR A 90 15.96 23.45 7.33
CA THR A 90 16.26 24.40 8.42
C THR A 90 16.31 23.62 9.72
N THR A 91 17.41 23.78 10.45
CA THR A 91 17.66 23.10 11.72
C THR A 91 17.74 24.15 12.81
N ASN A 92 16.97 23.99 13.88
CA ASN A 92 17.10 24.74 15.13
C ASN A 92 17.54 23.77 16.22
N THR A 93 18.63 24.09 16.90
CA THR A 93 19.23 23.17 17.88
C THR A 93 19.80 23.90 19.09
N THR A 94 19.63 23.30 20.28
CA THR A 94 20.31 23.73 21.51
C THR A 94 21.44 22.78 21.91
N PHE A 95 21.75 21.77 21.08
CA PHE A 95 22.81 20.81 21.36
C PHE A 95 24.21 21.39 21.10
N PRO A 96 25.17 21.24 22.04
CA PRO A 96 26.56 21.69 21.87
C PRO A 96 27.32 21.01 20.73
N SER A 97 26.81 19.88 20.21
CA SER A 97 27.43 19.15 19.10
C SER A 97 27.31 19.86 17.75
N PHE A 98 26.48 20.90 17.64
CA PHE A 98 26.34 21.73 16.45
C PHE A 98 27.14 23.02 16.64
N GLN A 99 27.81 23.51 15.59
CA GLN A 99 28.58 24.75 15.69
C GLN A 99 27.67 25.99 15.74
N LYS A 100 26.50 25.90 15.10
CA LYS A 100 25.50 26.99 15.05
C LYS A 100 24.14 26.53 15.57
N PRO A 101 23.43 27.37 16.36
CA PRO A 101 22.10 27.05 16.88
C PRO A 101 21.02 27.02 15.80
N LYS A 102 21.26 27.70 14.67
CA LYS A 102 20.37 27.69 13.52
C LYS A 102 21.16 27.54 12.23
N THR A 103 20.83 26.52 11.45
CA THR A 103 21.47 26.26 10.15
C THR A 103 20.41 26.11 9.06
N ARG A 104 20.81 26.41 7.83
CA ARG A 104 19.99 26.26 6.63
C ARG A 104 20.85 25.65 5.55
N VAL A 105 20.49 24.44 5.11
CA VAL A 105 21.21 23.71 4.07
C VAL A 105 20.24 23.22 3.02
N ARG A 106 20.67 23.18 1.75
CA ARG A 106 19.87 22.56 0.69
C ARG A 106 20.32 21.11 0.50
N ARG A 107 19.35 20.22 0.35
CA ARG A 107 19.57 18.78 0.16
C ARG A 107 18.68 18.25 -0.94
N ARG A 108 19.22 17.43 -1.83
CA ARG A 108 18.43 16.69 -2.83
C ARG A 108 18.04 15.32 -2.27
N PHE A 109 17.03 14.70 -2.86
CA PHE A 109 16.50 13.42 -2.37
C PHE A 109 17.57 12.31 -2.23
N THR A 110 18.52 12.22 -3.17
CA THR A 110 19.61 11.23 -3.12
C THR A 110 20.54 11.40 -1.92
N ASP A 111 20.63 12.62 -1.37
CA ASP A 111 21.44 12.89 -0.18
C ASP A 111 20.80 12.26 1.06
N PHE A 112 19.46 12.35 1.16
CA PHE A 112 18.68 11.65 2.19
C PHE A 112 18.82 10.13 2.05
N VAL A 113 18.79 9.60 0.83
CA VAL A 113 18.99 8.16 0.57
C VAL A 113 20.35 7.67 1.09
N PHE A 114 21.41 8.45 0.87
CA PHE A 114 22.73 8.12 1.40
C PHE A 114 22.79 8.15 2.92
N LEU A 115 22.20 9.18 3.54
CA LEU A 115 22.07 9.30 4.99
C LEU A 115 21.36 8.06 5.56
N TYR A 116 20.17 7.74 5.04
CA TYR A 116 19.39 6.57 5.46
C TYR A 116 20.18 5.27 5.33
N LYS A 117 20.76 4.98 4.15
CA LYS A 117 21.51 3.73 3.91
C LYS A 117 22.70 3.58 4.85
N THR A 118 23.36 4.68 5.17
CA THR A 118 24.54 4.65 6.04
C THR A 118 24.14 4.51 7.50
N LEU A 119 23.08 5.18 7.96
CA LEU A 119 22.52 4.97 9.31
C LEU A 119 22.03 3.53 9.49
N PHE A 120 21.31 2.99 8.50
CA PHE A 120 20.82 1.61 8.53
C PHE A 120 21.95 0.58 8.67
N ARG A 121 23.12 0.84 8.03
CA ARG A 121 24.29 -0.03 8.12
C ARG A 121 25.08 0.15 9.43
N GLU A 122 25.21 1.39 9.92
CA GLU A 122 26.01 1.70 11.12
C GLU A 122 25.26 1.37 12.42
N TYR A 123 23.93 1.33 12.40
CA TYR A 123 23.08 1.09 13.58
C TYR A 123 22.08 -0.07 13.34
N PRO A 124 22.56 -1.33 13.27
CA PRO A 124 21.71 -2.48 12.93
C PRO A 124 20.68 -2.85 14.01
N ALA A 125 20.86 -2.38 15.25
CA ALA A 125 19.94 -2.60 16.36
C ALA A 125 18.87 -1.49 16.51
N CYS A 126 18.91 -0.45 15.67
CA CYS A 126 17.94 0.63 15.68
C CYS A 126 16.91 0.45 14.54
N ALA A 127 15.65 0.79 14.80
CA ALA A 127 14.64 0.89 13.77
C ALA A 127 14.84 2.23 13.04
N VAL A 128 15.75 2.26 12.07
CA VAL A 128 16.01 3.47 11.29
C VAL A 128 14.75 3.83 10.48
N PRO A 129 14.19 5.04 10.64
CA PRO A 129 12.98 5.45 9.92
C PRO A 129 13.19 5.35 8.40
N PRO A 130 12.27 4.70 7.66
CA PRO A 130 12.41 4.59 6.22
C PRO A 130 12.16 5.94 5.55
N LEU A 131 12.75 6.12 4.36
CA LEU A 131 12.42 7.22 3.47
C LEU A 131 11.14 6.92 2.69
N PRO A 132 10.42 7.95 2.23
CA PRO A 132 9.36 7.76 1.24
C PRO A 132 9.98 7.10 -0.01
N ASP A 133 9.40 5.99 -0.44
CA ASP A 133 9.98 5.17 -1.49
C ASP A 133 10.01 5.93 -2.83
N LYS A 134 11.15 5.81 -3.54
CA LYS A 134 11.46 6.50 -4.80
C LYS A 134 10.45 6.18 -5.91
N HIS A 135 9.88 4.98 -5.90
CA HIS A 135 8.93 4.50 -6.90
C HIS A 135 7.49 4.40 -6.38
N LYS A 136 7.27 4.46 -5.05
CA LYS A 136 5.98 4.21 -4.38
C LYS A 136 5.17 5.46 -4.02
N MET A 137 5.57 6.64 -4.51
CA MET A 137 4.64 7.76 -4.61
C MET A 137 3.64 7.55 -5.78
N GLU A 138 3.27 6.29 -6.09
CA GLU A 138 2.35 5.84 -7.15
C GLU A 138 0.96 6.49 -7.04
N TYR A 139 0.59 6.96 -5.84
CA TYR A 139 -0.66 7.67 -5.59
C TYR A 139 -0.62 9.16 -5.95
N VAL A 140 0.57 9.72 -6.25
CA VAL A 140 0.71 11.10 -6.69
C VAL A 140 0.63 11.13 -8.20
N ARG A 141 -0.56 11.43 -8.74
CA ARG A 141 -0.73 11.69 -10.17
C ARG A 141 0.00 12.98 -10.53
N GLY A 142 1.01 12.94 -11.41
CA GLY A 142 1.64 14.15 -11.93
C GLY A 142 3.13 14.04 -12.28
N ASP A 143 3.69 15.15 -12.75
CA ASP A 143 5.13 15.30 -13.03
C ASP A 143 5.94 15.15 -11.72
N ARG A 144 7.09 14.46 -11.79
CA ARG A 144 8.05 14.33 -10.68
C ARG A 144 8.66 15.67 -10.22
N PHE A 145 8.46 16.72 -11.01
CA PHE A 145 8.82 18.11 -10.67
C PHE A 145 7.60 18.97 -10.32
N GLY A 146 6.39 18.39 -10.33
CA GLY A 146 5.16 19.10 -10.00
C GLY A 146 5.09 19.52 -8.53
N PRO A 147 4.35 20.60 -8.22
CA PRO A 147 4.22 21.12 -6.86
C PRO A 147 3.65 20.06 -5.91
N ASP A 148 2.62 19.31 -6.29
CA ASP A 148 2.01 18.28 -5.45
C ASP A 148 3.00 17.18 -5.04
N PHE A 149 3.81 16.72 -5.99
CA PHE A 149 4.80 15.68 -5.74
C PHE A 149 5.93 16.16 -4.85
N THR A 150 6.44 17.37 -5.13
CA THR A 150 7.55 17.95 -4.38
C THR A 150 7.13 18.35 -2.96
N SER A 151 5.92 18.87 -2.76
CA SER A 151 5.35 19.18 -1.45
C SER A 151 5.11 17.93 -0.60
N ARG A 152 4.46 16.90 -1.14
CA ARG A 152 4.26 15.62 -0.41
C ARG A 152 5.60 14.99 0.00
N ARG A 153 6.58 15.01 -0.90
CA ARG A 153 7.92 14.51 -0.57
C ARG A 153 8.58 15.35 0.52
N ALA A 154 8.44 16.67 0.50
CA ALA A 154 8.95 17.54 1.57
C ALA A 154 8.34 17.15 2.92
N ASN A 155 7.02 16.93 3.00
CA ASN A 155 6.34 16.50 4.23
C ASN A 155 6.87 15.14 4.73
N SER A 156 7.07 14.17 3.85
CA SER A 156 7.65 12.87 4.24
C SER A 156 9.12 12.98 4.68
N LEU A 157 9.93 13.80 4.00
CA LEU A 157 11.32 14.06 4.40
C LEU A 157 11.40 14.79 5.74
N GLN A 158 10.45 15.70 6.02
CA GLN A 158 10.32 16.34 7.32
C GLN A 158 10.04 15.33 8.41
N ARG A 159 9.08 14.42 8.19
CA ARG A 159 8.75 13.36 9.16
C ARG A 159 9.93 12.40 9.39
N PHE A 160 10.66 12.04 8.33
CA PHE A 160 11.91 11.30 8.43
C PHE A 160 12.93 11.99 9.35
N LEU A 161 13.23 13.28 9.12
CA LEU A 161 14.16 14.03 9.98
C LEU A 161 13.65 14.19 11.41
N ALA A 162 12.36 14.47 11.59
CA ALA A 162 11.74 14.60 12.91
C ALA A 162 11.91 13.32 13.74
N ARG A 163 11.70 12.15 13.13
CA ARG A 163 11.93 10.84 13.79
C ARG A 163 13.39 10.66 14.17
N LEU A 164 14.32 11.00 13.27
CA LEU A 164 15.76 10.96 13.58
C LEU A 164 16.14 11.89 14.74
N SER A 165 15.58 13.10 14.78
CA SER A 165 15.83 14.07 15.85
C SER A 165 15.26 13.64 17.21
N LEU A 166 14.14 12.91 17.22
CA LEU A 166 13.51 12.37 18.44
C LEU A 166 14.18 11.09 18.96
N HIS A 167 14.94 10.38 18.11
CA HIS A 167 15.60 9.13 18.47
C HIS A 167 16.91 9.39 19.25
N PRO A 168 17.11 8.79 20.44
CA PRO A 168 18.21 9.17 21.34
C PRO A 168 19.61 8.87 20.78
N ILE A 169 19.76 7.74 20.07
CA ILE A 169 21.00 7.31 19.41
C ILE A 169 21.19 8.03 18.06
N LEU A 170 20.24 7.94 17.14
CA LEU A 170 20.40 8.45 15.77
C LEU A 170 20.60 9.97 15.71
N ARG A 171 19.96 10.74 16.61
CA ARG A 171 20.12 12.21 16.68
C ARG A 171 21.56 12.65 16.96
N ARG A 172 22.36 11.78 17.59
CA ARG A 172 23.76 12.03 17.96
C ARG A 172 24.75 11.53 16.91
N SER A 173 24.28 10.92 15.82
CA SER A 173 25.17 10.40 14.78
C SER A 173 25.95 11.54 14.13
N ALA A 174 27.26 11.36 13.99
CA ALA A 174 28.14 12.34 13.36
C ALA A 174 27.69 12.65 11.91
N LEU A 175 27.16 11.64 11.22
CA LEU A 175 26.67 11.79 9.85
C LEU A 175 25.45 12.71 9.78
N LEU A 176 24.49 12.59 10.71
CA LEU A 176 23.32 13.46 10.76
C LEU A 176 23.70 14.92 11.07
N ILE A 177 24.62 15.13 12.01
CA ILE A 177 25.09 16.48 12.35
C ILE A 177 25.73 17.13 11.12
N ILE A 178 26.62 16.43 10.42
CA ILE A 178 27.23 16.91 9.17
C ILE A 178 26.17 17.15 8.09
N PHE A 179 25.18 16.26 7.98
CA PHE A 179 24.08 16.41 7.02
C PHE A 179 23.24 17.68 7.28
N LEU A 180 23.06 18.08 8.53
CA LEU A 180 22.24 19.23 8.91
C LEU A 180 23.00 20.57 8.93
N GLU A 181 24.34 20.53 9.02
CA GLU A 181 25.18 21.74 9.18
C GLU A 181 26.07 22.05 7.97
N SER A 182 26.60 21.04 7.28
CA SER A 182 27.62 21.25 6.23
C SER A 182 27.04 21.87 4.95
N SER A 183 27.70 22.87 4.39
CA SER A 183 27.38 23.36 3.04
C SER A 183 27.93 22.44 1.94
N ASP A 184 28.97 21.66 2.21
CA ASP A 184 29.63 20.76 1.24
C ASP A 184 29.39 19.28 1.57
N TRP A 185 28.15 18.86 1.35
CA TRP A 185 27.74 17.47 1.54
C TRP A 185 28.40 16.51 0.55
N ASN A 186 28.64 16.98 -0.67
CA ASN A 186 29.21 16.16 -1.75
C ASN A 186 30.64 15.69 -1.41
N ALA A 187 31.46 16.53 -0.76
CA ALA A 187 32.77 16.11 -0.25
C ALA A 187 32.63 14.97 0.79
N THR A 188 31.65 15.07 1.69
CA THR A 188 31.41 14.04 2.72
C THR A 188 31.03 12.69 2.10
N MET A 189 30.18 12.70 1.07
CA MET A 189 29.81 11.48 0.32
C MET A 189 31.01 10.83 -0.38
N LYS A 190 31.99 11.62 -0.84
CA LYS A 190 33.20 11.12 -1.52
C LYS A 190 34.27 10.61 -0.55
N ILE A 191 34.37 11.20 0.65
CA ILE A 191 35.43 10.90 1.62
C ILE A 191 35.13 9.62 2.42
N ARG A 192 33.86 9.29 2.69
CA ARG A 192 33.50 8.00 3.33
C ARG A 192 33.53 6.89 2.27
N PRO A 193 34.54 6.01 2.24
CA PRO A 193 34.50 4.86 1.34
C PRO A 193 33.36 3.95 1.81
N GLN A 194 32.70 3.27 0.88
CA GLN A 194 32.00 2.03 1.21
C GLN A 194 33.06 1.06 1.79
N ARG A 195 33.28 1.08 3.12
CA ARG A 195 34.07 0.04 3.78
C ARG A 195 33.29 -1.27 3.62
N GLY A 196 33.71 -2.08 2.65
CA GLY A 196 33.16 -3.41 2.36
C GLY A 196 33.28 -3.91 0.92
N SER A 197 33.62 -3.08 -0.07
CA SER A 197 33.63 -3.51 -1.49
C SER A 197 35.05 -3.80 -2.00
N SER A 198 35.53 -5.02 -1.75
CA SER A 198 36.77 -5.54 -2.34
C SER A 198 36.63 -7.02 -2.75
N ALA A 199 35.80 -7.31 -3.76
CA ALA A 199 36.00 -8.37 -4.76
C ALA A 199 34.82 -8.41 -5.76
N SER A 200 35.14 -8.27 -7.05
CA SER A 200 34.28 -8.47 -8.25
C SER A 200 32.97 -7.65 -8.39
N GLU A 201 33.09 -6.40 -8.83
CA GLU A 201 31.99 -5.69 -9.50
C GLU A 201 32.15 -5.76 -11.03
N GLN A 202 31.70 -6.88 -11.60
CA GLN A 202 31.10 -6.95 -12.94
C GLN A 202 29.87 -7.84 -12.82
N GLY A 203 28.73 -7.21 -12.53
CA GLY A 203 27.46 -7.89 -12.30
C GLY A 203 26.64 -7.16 -11.25
N ALA A 204 25.81 -6.22 -11.68
CA ALA A 204 24.82 -5.59 -10.81
C ALA A 204 23.71 -6.61 -10.47
N SER A 205 23.99 -7.49 -9.52
CA SER A 205 23.06 -8.45 -8.93
C SER A 205 23.52 -8.81 -7.51
N GLY A 206 23.49 -7.83 -6.60
CA GLY A 206 24.00 -7.96 -5.22
C GLY A 206 22.97 -7.64 -4.14
N VAL A 207 21.72 -8.08 -4.34
CA VAL A 207 20.67 -8.14 -3.30
C VAL A 207 20.35 -9.61 -2.94
N PHE A 208 21.01 -10.56 -3.61
CA PHE A 208 20.76 -12.00 -3.45
C PHE A 208 21.72 -12.72 -2.49
N ASP A 209 22.85 -12.13 -2.11
CA ASP A 209 23.85 -12.83 -1.27
C ASP A 209 23.50 -12.87 0.24
N ASN A 210 22.59 -12.01 0.71
CA ASN A 210 21.96 -12.22 2.03
C ASN A 210 20.81 -13.23 1.97
N PHE A 211 20.33 -13.57 0.77
CA PHE A 211 19.15 -14.41 0.59
C PHE A 211 19.52 -15.90 0.60
N THR A 212 20.75 -16.26 0.24
CA THR A 212 21.24 -17.65 0.26
C THR A 212 21.44 -18.19 1.67
N ASP A 213 21.96 -17.39 2.61
CA ASP A 213 22.01 -17.77 4.04
C ASP A 213 20.63 -17.75 4.69
N THR A 214 19.73 -16.88 4.23
CA THR A 214 18.34 -16.84 4.71
C THR A 214 17.54 -18.05 4.21
N PHE A 215 17.79 -18.56 2.99
CA PHE A 215 17.09 -19.73 2.43
C PHE A 215 17.46 -21.05 3.12
N ILE A 216 18.67 -21.16 3.68
CA ILE A 216 19.10 -22.37 4.41
C ILE A 216 18.58 -22.35 5.85
N ASN A 217 18.34 -21.16 6.43
CA ASN A 217 17.85 -20.99 7.81
C ASN A 217 16.33 -20.82 7.94
N ALA A 218 15.60 -20.58 6.84
CA ALA A 218 14.14 -20.36 6.82
C ALA A 218 13.28 -21.53 7.34
N PHE A 219 13.86 -22.72 7.57
CA PHE A 219 13.12 -23.92 7.97
C PHE A 219 13.25 -24.29 9.46
N THR A 220 13.94 -23.48 10.27
CA THR A 220 14.09 -23.72 11.72
C THR A 220 13.41 -22.61 12.51
N LYS A 221 12.38 -22.97 13.28
CA LYS A 221 11.74 -22.04 14.23
C LYS A 221 12.56 -21.99 15.50
N VAL A 222 12.74 -20.79 16.05
CA VAL A 222 13.38 -20.56 17.36
C VAL A 222 12.74 -21.48 18.40
N HIS A 223 13.55 -22.27 19.10
CA HIS A 223 13.05 -23.33 19.98
C HIS A 223 12.26 -22.78 21.18
N LYS A 224 12.59 -21.56 21.63
CA LYS A 224 11.88 -20.84 22.70
C LYS A 224 11.78 -19.33 22.39
N PRO A 225 10.70 -18.86 21.74
CA PRO A 225 10.52 -17.44 21.50
C PRO A 225 10.22 -16.70 22.81
N ASP A 226 10.83 -15.53 23.01
CA ASP A 226 10.55 -14.68 24.17
C ASP A 226 9.17 -14.01 24.01
N LYS A 227 8.34 -14.14 25.05
CA LYS A 227 6.98 -13.59 25.11
C LYS A 227 6.96 -12.08 24.90
N ARG A 228 7.99 -11.36 25.36
CA ARG A 228 8.07 -9.90 25.24
C ARG A 228 8.03 -9.45 23.77
N PHE A 229 8.76 -10.14 22.90
CA PHE A 229 8.83 -9.77 21.48
C PHE A 229 7.62 -10.28 20.69
N ILE A 230 6.99 -11.38 21.11
CA ILE A 230 5.71 -11.83 20.54
C ILE A 230 4.64 -10.75 20.73
N GLU A 231 4.49 -10.24 21.96
CA GLU A 231 3.51 -9.19 22.24
C GLU A 231 3.77 -7.90 21.45
N VAL A 232 5.04 -7.54 21.26
CA VAL A 232 5.43 -6.37 20.45
C VAL A 232 5.10 -6.61 18.98
N ARG A 233 5.35 -7.81 18.45
CA ARG A 233 5.03 -8.18 17.07
C ARG A 233 3.52 -8.12 16.83
N GLU A 234 2.73 -8.74 17.70
CA GLU A 234 1.25 -8.70 17.63
C GLU A 234 0.71 -7.27 17.68
N LYS A 235 1.26 -6.42 18.56
CA LYS A 235 0.89 -4.99 18.62
C LYS A 235 1.27 -4.22 17.35
N SER A 236 2.42 -4.54 16.75
CA SER A 236 2.88 -3.93 15.50
C SER A 236 2.05 -4.39 14.30
N ASP A 237 1.63 -5.66 14.27
CA ASP A 237 0.72 -6.20 13.26
C ASP A 237 -0.66 -5.56 13.36
N LYS A 238 -1.23 -5.48 14.57
CA LYS A 238 -2.48 -4.77 14.78
C LYS A 238 -2.41 -3.29 14.39
N LEU A 239 -1.31 -2.59 14.72
CA LEU A 239 -1.11 -1.20 14.33
C LEU A 239 -1.09 -1.04 12.80
N ASP A 240 -0.48 -1.97 12.07
CA ASP A 240 -0.40 -1.97 10.61
C ASP A 240 -1.79 -2.16 9.97
N GLU A 241 -2.58 -3.10 10.51
CA GLU A 241 -3.99 -3.31 10.11
C GLU A 241 -4.87 -2.08 10.38
N ASP A 242 -4.80 -1.54 11.60
CA ASP A 242 -5.55 -0.35 12.01
C ASP A 242 -5.20 0.85 11.13
N LEU A 243 -3.90 1.09 10.88
CA LEU A 243 -3.44 2.14 9.98
C LEU A 243 -3.94 1.96 8.56
N GLY A 244 -3.94 0.72 8.02
CA GLY A 244 -4.48 0.42 6.70
C GLY A 244 -5.98 0.71 6.60
N HIS A 245 -6.76 0.43 7.65
CA HIS A 245 -8.17 0.79 7.69
C HIS A 245 -8.39 2.31 7.74
N VAL A 246 -7.67 3.01 8.62
CA VAL A 246 -7.77 4.47 8.75
C VAL A 246 -7.34 5.15 7.45
N GLU A 247 -6.26 4.70 6.82
CA GLU A 247 -5.79 5.21 5.52
C GLU A 247 -6.90 5.14 4.46
N LYS A 248 -7.56 3.98 4.32
CA LYS A 248 -8.65 3.80 3.34
C LYS A 248 -9.84 4.73 3.61
N ILE A 249 -10.17 4.96 4.88
CA ILE A 249 -11.23 5.90 5.27
C ILE A 249 -10.83 7.34 4.93
N VAL A 250 -9.65 7.77 5.35
CA VAL A 250 -9.14 9.13 5.11
C VAL A 250 -8.99 9.40 3.61
N ALA A 251 -8.56 8.41 2.81
CA ALA A 251 -8.49 8.53 1.37
C ALA A 251 -9.88 8.67 0.70
N ARG A 252 -10.96 8.19 1.34
CA ARG A 252 -12.34 8.46 0.89
C ARG A 252 -12.78 9.86 1.29
N VAL A 253 -12.43 10.30 2.51
CA VAL A 253 -12.71 11.67 2.99
C VAL A 253 -12.05 12.70 2.08
N ALA A 254 -10.75 12.57 1.82
CA ALA A 254 -10.01 13.47 0.94
C ALA A 254 -10.59 13.53 -0.49
N ARG A 255 -11.06 12.39 -1.02
CA ARG A 255 -11.77 12.36 -2.31
C ARG A 255 -13.08 13.15 -2.24
N ARG A 256 -13.87 12.93 -1.20
CA ARG A 256 -15.14 13.64 -1.01
C ARG A 256 -14.95 15.14 -0.83
N GLU A 257 -13.91 15.56 -0.11
CA GLU A 257 -13.51 16.97 0.01
C GLU A 257 -13.13 17.56 -1.36
N GLY A 258 -12.47 16.78 -2.23
CA GLY A 258 -12.18 17.16 -3.61
C GLY A 258 -13.42 17.27 -4.51
N ASP A 259 -14.40 16.38 -4.33
CA ASP A 259 -15.69 16.49 -5.02
C ASP A 259 -16.40 17.79 -4.59
N LEU A 260 -16.45 18.07 -3.29
CA LEU A 260 -17.06 19.29 -2.73
C LEU A 260 -16.36 20.58 -3.20
N GLU A 261 -15.02 20.58 -3.26
CA GLU A 261 -14.25 21.69 -3.84
C GLU A 261 -14.75 22.02 -5.26
N THR A 262 -14.88 20.97 -6.08
CA THR A 262 -15.31 21.08 -7.49
C THR A 262 -16.76 21.52 -7.59
N ASP A 263 -17.66 20.91 -6.81
CA ASP A 263 -19.08 21.25 -6.78
C ASP A 263 -19.32 22.71 -6.37
N PHE A 264 -18.61 23.21 -5.33
CA PHE A 264 -18.72 24.61 -4.94
C PHE A 264 -18.20 25.55 -6.01
N LYS A 265 -17.08 25.20 -6.67
CA LYS A 265 -16.53 26.00 -7.76
C LYS A 265 -17.51 26.09 -8.93
N ASP A 266 -18.04 24.95 -9.36
CA ASP A 266 -19.01 24.88 -10.45
C ASP A 266 -20.28 25.66 -10.09
N LEU A 267 -20.77 25.55 -8.85
CA LEU A 267 -21.90 26.32 -8.35
C LEU A 267 -21.64 27.83 -8.46
N ALA A 268 -20.49 28.31 -8.00
CA ALA A 268 -20.12 29.72 -8.12
C ALA A 268 -20.10 30.17 -9.59
N GLU A 269 -19.52 29.39 -10.49
CA GLU A 269 -19.48 29.67 -11.92
C GLU A 269 -20.88 29.73 -12.57
N GLN A 270 -21.80 28.85 -12.18
CA GLN A 270 -23.18 28.90 -12.69
C GLN A 270 -23.93 30.13 -12.20
N PHE A 271 -23.76 30.53 -10.93
CA PHE A 271 -24.38 31.75 -10.41
C PHE A 271 -23.79 33.01 -11.08
N GLN A 272 -22.50 33.04 -11.41
CA GLN A 272 -21.90 34.13 -12.19
C GLN A 272 -22.57 34.28 -13.57
N LYS A 273 -22.92 33.17 -14.24
CA LYS A 273 -23.65 33.22 -15.53
C LYS A 273 -25.07 33.76 -15.38
N LEU A 274 -25.71 33.52 -14.24
CA LEU A 274 -27.07 34.00 -13.96
C LEU A 274 -27.15 35.53 -13.81
N ILE A 275 -26.04 36.18 -13.44
CA ILE A 275 -25.97 37.65 -13.31
C ILE A 275 -26.38 38.34 -14.60
N VAL A 276 -25.95 37.80 -15.75
CA VAL A 276 -26.25 38.37 -17.07
C VAL A 276 -27.74 38.25 -17.42
N LEU A 277 -28.44 37.29 -16.84
CA LEU A 277 -29.85 37.01 -17.13
C LEU A 277 -30.80 37.83 -16.25
N GLU A 278 -30.40 38.16 -15.02
CA GLU A 278 -31.26 38.81 -14.02
C GLU A 278 -30.58 40.04 -13.37
N PRO A 279 -30.47 41.17 -14.09
CA PRO A 279 -29.75 42.36 -13.60
C PRO A 279 -30.37 43.01 -12.34
N GLY A 280 -31.63 42.72 -12.03
CA GLY A 280 -32.31 43.24 -10.83
C GLY A 280 -31.77 42.69 -9.51
N VAL A 281 -31.05 41.56 -9.55
CA VAL A 281 -30.49 40.87 -8.36
C VAL A 281 -28.98 40.68 -8.44
N GLU A 282 -28.32 41.30 -9.42
CA GLU A 282 -26.88 41.22 -9.69
C GLU A 282 -26.00 41.36 -8.42
N PRO A 283 -26.15 42.38 -7.56
CA PRO A 283 -25.29 42.55 -6.39
C PRO A 283 -25.38 41.40 -5.39
N TYR A 284 -26.56 40.78 -5.27
CA TYR A 284 -26.80 39.67 -4.35
C TYR A 284 -26.28 38.35 -4.89
N ILE A 285 -26.46 38.11 -6.20
CA ILE A 285 -25.94 36.94 -6.88
C ILE A 285 -24.41 36.97 -6.92
N HIS A 286 -23.81 38.13 -7.23
CA HIS A 286 -22.36 38.29 -7.22
C HIS A 286 -21.76 38.03 -5.82
N ALA A 287 -22.38 38.59 -4.77
CA ALA A 287 -21.94 38.36 -3.40
C ALA A 287 -22.07 36.87 -2.99
N PHE A 288 -23.16 36.21 -3.39
CA PHE A 288 -23.34 34.78 -3.14
C PHE A 288 -22.28 33.94 -3.88
N ALA A 289 -22.10 34.17 -5.18
CA ALA A 289 -21.12 33.44 -5.98
C ALA A 289 -19.69 33.60 -5.43
N ALA A 290 -19.30 34.82 -5.05
CA ALA A 290 -18.00 35.08 -4.42
C ALA A 290 -17.85 34.35 -3.07
N SER A 291 -18.90 34.31 -2.24
CA SER A 291 -18.87 33.57 -0.97
C SER A 291 -18.70 32.06 -1.14
N VAL A 292 -19.30 31.50 -2.20
CA VAL A 292 -19.19 30.09 -2.54
C VAL A 292 -17.80 29.78 -3.11
N GLU A 293 -17.22 30.68 -3.90
CA GLU A 293 -15.86 30.58 -4.40
C GLU A 293 -14.83 30.65 -3.25
N ASP A 294 -15.00 31.58 -2.30
CA ASP A 294 -14.17 31.66 -1.10
C ASP A 294 -14.27 30.37 -0.26
N THR A 295 -15.48 29.79 -0.15
CA THR A 295 -15.71 28.51 0.54
C THR A 295 -15.01 27.35 -0.18
N SER A 296 -15.08 27.29 -1.52
CA SER A 296 -14.37 26.31 -2.34
C SER A 296 -12.86 26.37 -2.11
N ALA A 297 -12.27 27.58 -2.06
CA ALA A 297 -10.85 27.78 -1.75
C ALA A 297 -10.49 27.26 -0.35
N GLY A 298 -11.34 27.48 0.66
CA GLY A 298 -11.17 26.91 1.99
C GLY A 298 -11.23 25.37 2.00
N THR A 299 -12.18 24.78 1.27
CA THR A 299 -12.31 23.33 1.13
C THR A 299 -11.09 22.72 0.44
N LYS A 300 -10.51 23.42 -0.55
CA LYS A 300 -9.25 23.02 -1.18
C LYS A 300 -8.10 22.96 -0.17
N THR A 301 -7.93 23.97 0.67
CA THR A 301 -6.88 23.96 1.70
C THR A 301 -7.05 22.82 2.70
N LEU A 302 -8.29 22.55 3.13
CA LEU A 302 -8.60 21.42 4.01
C LEU A 302 -8.23 20.09 3.34
N LYS A 303 -8.68 19.87 2.10
CA LYS A 303 -8.36 18.70 1.27
C LYS A 303 -6.85 18.53 1.12
N GLU A 304 -6.11 19.60 0.82
CA GLU A 304 -4.66 19.56 0.67
C GLU A 304 -3.98 19.09 1.96
N HIS A 305 -4.42 19.55 3.13
CA HIS A 305 -3.90 19.06 4.41
C HIS A 305 -4.25 17.58 4.63
N THR A 306 -5.52 17.19 4.46
CA THR A 306 -6.00 15.82 4.63
C THR A 306 -5.26 14.84 3.72
N ASP A 307 -5.08 15.18 2.44
CA ASP A 307 -4.47 14.31 1.43
C ASP A 307 -2.93 14.37 1.42
N GLN A 308 -2.35 15.56 1.44
CA GLN A 308 -0.89 15.70 1.27
C GLN A 308 -0.11 15.49 2.56
N ASP A 309 -0.68 15.86 3.72
CA ASP A 309 0.00 15.76 5.01
C ASP A 309 -0.52 14.58 5.84
N TYR A 310 -1.82 14.57 6.19
CA TYR A 310 -2.36 13.56 7.11
C TYR A 310 -2.49 12.15 6.51
N LEU A 311 -2.86 12.00 5.25
CA LEU A 311 -2.90 10.68 4.60
C LEU A 311 -1.47 10.15 4.35
N GLY A 312 -0.56 11.02 3.89
CA GLY A 312 0.88 10.69 3.79
C GLY A 312 1.46 10.31 5.14
N SER A 313 1.01 11.01 6.19
CA SER A 313 0.95 10.64 7.61
C SER A 313 1.09 9.18 7.96
N LEU A 314 -0.06 8.54 7.76
CA LEU A 314 -0.39 7.17 8.09
C LEU A 314 0.51 6.20 7.31
N ARG A 315 0.73 6.46 6.02
CA ARG A 315 1.59 5.63 5.16
C ARG A 315 3.04 5.61 5.63
N ASP A 316 3.60 6.76 5.98
CA ASP A 316 4.98 6.80 6.48
C ASP A 316 5.09 6.18 7.88
N MET A 317 4.04 6.24 8.70
CA MET A 317 4.00 5.52 9.99
C MET A 317 3.91 4.00 9.80
N GLN A 318 3.13 3.56 8.82
CA GLN A 318 3.04 2.15 8.43
C GLN A 318 4.41 1.62 7.98
N ALA A 319 5.12 2.37 7.14
CA ALA A 319 6.49 2.05 6.75
C ALA A 319 7.44 2.00 7.97
N TYR A 320 7.27 2.90 8.95
CA TYR A 320 8.07 2.86 10.17
C TYR A 320 7.77 1.65 11.06
N SER A 321 6.49 1.24 11.16
CA SER A 321 6.10 -0.02 11.80
C SER A 321 6.79 -1.22 11.14
N LEU A 322 6.88 -1.24 9.81
CA LEU A 322 7.61 -2.29 9.08
C LEU A 322 9.12 -2.30 9.41
N ALA A 323 9.75 -1.15 9.65
CA ALA A 323 11.14 -1.10 10.09
C ALA A 323 11.33 -1.76 11.46
N LEU A 324 10.38 -1.59 12.39
CA LEU A 324 10.36 -2.30 13.67
C LEU A 324 10.19 -3.82 13.47
N LYS A 325 9.27 -4.25 12.60
CA LYS A 325 9.09 -5.68 12.27
C LYS A 325 10.38 -6.29 11.70
N ASN A 326 11.10 -5.56 10.85
CA ASN A 326 12.39 -6.02 10.31
C ASN A 326 13.47 -6.13 11.38
N LEU A 327 13.49 -5.23 12.37
CA LEU A 327 14.38 -5.33 13.52
C LEU A 327 14.09 -6.59 14.37
N LEU A 328 12.81 -6.89 14.62
CA LEU A 328 12.40 -8.11 15.31
C LEU A 328 12.82 -9.37 14.54
N LYS A 329 12.71 -9.36 13.20
CA LYS A 329 13.21 -10.46 12.34
C LYS A 329 14.73 -10.60 12.42
N ALA A 330 15.47 -9.49 12.41
CA ALA A 330 16.93 -9.53 12.57
C ALA A 330 17.33 -10.11 13.94
N ARG A 331 16.56 -9.81 14.99
CA ARG A 331 16.72 -10.41 16.33
C ARG A 331 16.46 -11.92 16.31
N GLU A 332 15.36 -12.34 15.69
CA GLU A 332 15.03 -13.77 15.53
C GLU A 332 16.14 -14.52 14.75
N GLN A 333 16.72 -13.90 13.72
CA GLN A 333 17.84 -14.49 12.98
C GLN A 333 19.08 -14.69 13.86
N LYS A 334 19.46 -13.69 14.66
CA LYS A 334 20.61 -13.82 15.58
C LYS A 334 20.41 -14.93 16.62
N GLN A 335 19.19 -15.08 17.12
CA GLN A 335 18.83 -16.17 18.01
C GLN A 335 18.95 -17.55 17.32
N LEU A 336 18.51 -17.67 16.06
CA LEU A 336 18.66 -18.90 15.29
C LEU A 336 20.14 -19.25 15.06
N ASP A 337 20.96 -18.27 14.70
CA ASP A 337 22.40 -18.47 14.49
C ASP A 337 23.07 -19.04 15.77
N PHE A 338 22.70 -18.51 16.94
CA PHE A 338 23.16 -19.00 18.24
C PHE A 338 22.68 -20.44 18.54
N GLU A 339 21.40 -20.75 18.27
CA GLU A 339 20.83 -22.08 18.49
C GLU A 339 21.50 -23.13 17.59
N GLN A 340 21.76 -22.78 16.32
CA GLN A 340 22.44 -23.65 15.36
C GLN A 340 23.90 -23.93 15.74
N LEU A 341 24.64 -22.90 16.17
CA LEU A 341 26.01 -23.08 16.67
C LEU A 341 26.04 -23.99 17.90
N THR A 342 25.05 -23.84 18.79
CA THR A 342 24.90 -24.68 19.99
C THR A 342 24.58 -26.14 19.64
N GLU A 343 23.71 -26.37 18.65
CA GLU A 343 23.40 -27.71 18.15
C GLU A 343 24.62 -28.36 17.49
N TYR A 344 25.38 -27.60 16.69
CA TYR A 344 26.59 -28.07 16.04
C TYR A 344 27.70 -28.43 17.04
N LEU A 345 27.85 -27.62 18.11
CA LEU A 345 28.73 -27.93 19.25
C LEU A 345 28.29 -29.22 19.96
N THR A 346 26.98 -29.38 20.21
CA THR A 346 26.41 -30.56 20.88
C THR A 346 26.66 -31.83 20.05
N LYS A 347 26.43 -31.75 18.74
CA LYS A 347 26.70 -32.84 17.79
C LYS A 347 28.18 -33.20 17.76
N SER A 348 29.07 -32.21 17.64
CA SER A 348 30.52 -32.43 17.62
C SER A 348 31.02 -33.05 18.93
N THR A 349 30.43 -32.64 20.07
CA THR A 349 30.72 -33.21 21.39
C THR A 349 30.25 -34.67 21.49
N SER A 350 29.05 -34.98 21.00
CA SER A 350 28.53 -36.35 20.92
C SER A 350 29.41 -37.24 20.02
N ASP A 351 29.84 -36.73 18.86
CA ASP A 351 30.70 -37.46 17.93
C ASP A 351 32.07 -37.75 18.56
N ARG A 352 32.64 -36.81 19.32
CA ARG A 352 33.85 -37.04 20.13
C ARG A 352 33.62 -38.13 21.16
N ASP A 353 32.52 -38.12 21.89
CA ASP A 353 32.24 -39.11 22.96
C ASP A 353 32.04 -40.52 22.38
N ILE A 354 31.37 -40.63 21.23
CA ILE A 354 31.26 -41.88 20.46
C ILE A 354 32.65 -42.36 20.04
N LEU A 355 33.50 -41.48 19.52
CA LEU A 355 34.86 -41.81 19.10
C LEU A 355 35.82 -42.06 20.27
N ALA A 356 35.57 -41.55 21.46
CA ALA A 356 36.37 -41.78 22.67
C ALA A 356 35.99 -43.07 23.40
N SER A 357 34.75 -43.54 23.26
CA SER A 357 34.27 -44.77 23.91
C SER A 357 34.98 -46.04 23.38
N PRO A 358 35.54 -46.91 24.24
CA PRO A 358 36.18 -48.15 23.83
C PRO A 358 35.10 -49.20 23.50
N GLY A 359 34.57 -49.14 22.26
CA GLY A 359 33.55 -50.08 21.75
C GLY A 359 32.57 -49.49 20.73
N GLY A 360 32.56 -48.17 20.51
CA GLY A 360 31.51 -47.47 19.74
C GLY A 360 31.47 -47.69 18.21
N SER A 361 32.39 -48.46 17.62
CA SER A 361 32.45 -48.64 16.16
C SER A 361 31.42 -49.65 15.60
N LEU A 362 30.67 -50.37 16.45
CA LEU A 362 29.94 -51.57 16.03
C LEU A 362 28.43 -51.42 15.76
N SER A 363 27.89 -50.20 15.58
CA SER A 363 26.43 -50.01 15.45
C SER A 363 25.90 -49.64 14.06
N SER A 364 26.75 -49.41 13.03
CA SER A 364 26.27 -49.14 11.67
C SER A 364 26.93 -50.05 10.63
N THR A 365 26.11 -50.69 9.80
CA THR A 365 26.53 -51.59 8.70
C THR A 365 27.42 -50.89 7.67
N ALA A 366 27.30 -49.56 7.51
CA ALA A 366 28.17 -48.76 6.66
C ALA A 366 29.59 -48.59 7.22
N GLY A 367 29.75 -48.51 8.56
CA GLY A 367 31.06 -48.41 9.21
C GLY A 367 31.89 -49.69 9.09
N PHE A 368 31.23 -50.85 9.13
CA PHE A 368 31.87 -52.17 9.04
C PHE A 368 32.41 -52.48 7.62
N ILE A 369 31.71 -51.99 6.59
CA ILE A 369 32.14 -52.17 5.18
C ILE A 369 33.32 -51.23 4.87
N ARG A 370 33.31 -50.01 5.42
CA ARG A 370 34.40 -49.05 5.25
C ARG A 370 35.67 -49.47 6.00
N SER A 371 35.55 -50.03 7.21
CA SER A 371 36.71 -50.52 7.96
C SER A 371 37.42 -51.65 7.21
N LYS A 372 36.66 -52.59 6.63
CA LYS A 372 37.23 -53.69 5.84
C LYS A 372 37.86 -53.26 4.50
N ILE A 373 37.37 -52.20 3.88
CA ILE A 373 37.94 -51.67 2.62
C ILE A 373 39.22 -50.84 2.87
N GLU A 374 39.32 -50.23 4.05
CA GLU A 374 40.50 -49.47 4.50
C GLU A 374 41.57 -50.38 5.14
N ASP A 375 41.18 -51.52 5.74
CA ASP A 375 42.08 -52.60 6.20
C ASP A 375 42.95 -53.18 5.07
N VAL A 376 42.38 -53.27 3.86
CA VAL A 376 43.09 -53.75 2.66
C VAL A 376 44.14 -52.72 2.17
N ARG A 377 44.10 -51.47 2.64
CA ARG A 377 45.04 -50.40 2.30
C ARG A 377 46.17 -50.19 3.34
N GLY A 378 46.23 -50.96 4.42
CA GLY A 378 47.35 -50.92 5.38
C GLY A 378 47.44 -49.65 6.22
N VAL A 379 46.31 -48.99 6.50
CA VAL A 379 46.27 -47.75 7.30
C VAL A 379 46.11 -48.09 8.79
N ASP A 380 46.95 -47.51 9.64
CA ASP A 380 46.93 -47.70 11.11
C ASP A 380 45.67 -47.06 11.76
N HIS A 381 44.73 -47.91 12.20
CA HIS A 381 43.42 -47.50 12.75
C HIS A 381 43.52 -46.71 14.05
N GLU A 382 44.51 -47.01 14.89
CA GLU A 382 44.67 -46.31 16.16
C GLU A 382 45.19 -44.89 15.96
N GLN A 383 46.13 -44.70 15.02
CA GLN A 383 46.61 -43.36 14.66
C GLN A 383 45.52 -42.52 13.99
N SER A 384 44.76 -43.09 13.05
CA SER A 384 43.67 -42.38 12.36
C SER A 384 42.57 -41.93 13.33
N ARG A 385 42.23 -42.78 14.31
CA ARG A 385 41.25 -42.46 15.36
C ARG A 385 41.75 -41.34 16.29
N ARG A 386 43.01 -41.39 16.72
CA ARG A 386 43.63 -40.34 17.55
C ARG A 386 43.73 -39.00 16.81
N GLU A 387 44.07 -39.01 15.53
CA GLU A 387 44.12 -37.82 14.67
C GLU A 387 42.72 -37.18 14.52
N ARG A 388 41.67 -37.99 14.32
CA ARG A 388 40.28 -37.52 14.25
C ARG A 388 39.77 -36.96 15.57
N LEU A 389 40.10 -37.61 16.69
CA LEU A 389 39.78 -37.12 18.04
C LEU A 389 40.43 -35.75 18.28
N ARG A 390 41.72 -35.61 17.97
CA ARG A 390 42.45 -34.33 18.12
C ARG A 390 41.85 -33.21 17.26
N LYS A 391 41.46 -33.50 16.02
CA LYS A 391 40.78 -32.53 15.14
C LYS A 391 39.40 -32.14 15.66
N LEU A 392 38.65 -33.09 16.22
CA LEU A 392 37.35 -32.82 16.84
C LEU A 392 37.49 -32.00 18.12
N GLU A 393 38.50 -32.27 18.96
CA GLU A 393 38.78 -31.48 20.16
C GLU A 393 39.11 -30.02 19.84
N LEU A 394 39.99 -29.77 18.86
CA LEU A 394 40.30 -28.43 18.39
C LEU A 394 39.06 -27.72 17.83
N ARG A 395 38.22 -28.44 17.08
CA ARG A 395 36.97 -27.86 16.54
C ARG A 395 35.95 -27.58 17.64
N ILE A 396 35.85 -28.42 18.68
CA ILE A 396 34.99 -28.18 19.84
C ILE A 396 35.45 -26.93 20.60
N GLU A 397 36.76 -26.74 20.78
CA GLU A 397 37.29 -25.53 21.44
C GLU A 397 36.95 -24.26 20.64
N GLU A 398 37.14 -24.29 19.32
CA GLU A 398 36.76 -23.20 18.42
C GLU A 398 35.25 -22.90 18.48
N LEU A 399 34.42 -23.93 18.33
CA LEU A 399 32.96 -23.81 18.41
C LEU A 399 32.48 -23.33 19.77
N THR A 400 33.12 -23.74 20.87
CA THR A 400 32.77 -23.29 22.21
C THR A 400 32.97 -21.77 22.32
N ARG A 401 34.09 -21.27 21.78
CA ARG A 401 34.35 -19.83 21.72
C ARG A 401 33.34 -19.09 20.84
N GLU A 402 33.02 -19.64 19.66
CA GLU A 402 32.01 -19.06 18.75
C GLU A 402 30.62 -19.02 19.40
N VAL A 403 30.22 -20.06 20.12
CA VAL A 403 28.95 -20.12 20.87
C VAL A 403 28.92 -19.08 22.00
N GLU A 404 30.01 -18.90 22.75
CA GLU A 404 30.09 -17.87 23.78
C GLU A 404 30.00 -16.45 23.22
N GLU A 405 30.62 -16.19 22.07
CA GLU A 405 30.55 -14.90 21.37
C GLU A 405 29.16 -14.65 20.78
N ALA A 406 28.57 -15.66 20.13
CA ALA A 406 27.20 -15.62 19.62
C ALA A 406 26.17 -15.39 20.74
N LYS A 407 26.39 -15.99 21.92
CA LYS A 407 25.55 -15.77 23.10
C LYS A 407 25.62 -14.31 23.56
N LYS A 408 26.83 -13.78 23.78
CA LYS A 408 27.02 -12.38 24.23
C LYS A 408 26.44 -11.37 23.25
N THR A 409 26.63 -11.60 21.95
CA THR A 409 26.09 -10.72 20.91
C THR A 409 24.57 -10.78 20.84
N THR A 410 23.96 -11.95 21.00
CA THR A 410 22.49 -12.11 21.05
C THR A 410 21.89 -11.44 22.28
N GLU A 411 22.47 -11.65 23.47
CA GLU A 411 22.02 -11.01 24.73
C GLU A 411 22.12 -9.48 24.65
N ALA A 412 23.22 -8.94 24.13
CA ALA A 412 23.38 -7.49 23.95
C ALA A 412 22.38 -6.93 22.93
N PHE A 413 22.13 -7.65 21.83
CA PHE A 413 21.17 -7.26 20.81
C PHE A 413 19.74 -7.24 21.38
N ASP A 414 19.38 -8.20 22.22
CA ASP A 414 18.08 -8.24 22.88
C ASP A 414 17.83 -7.00 23.76
N GLU A 415 18.81 -6.61 24.57
CA GLU A 415 18.71 -5.42 25.41
C GLU A 415 18.61 -4.12 24.60
N GLU A 416 19.27 -4.06 23.45
CA GLU A 416 19.15 -2.94 22.51
C GLU A 416 17.76 -2.89 21.86
N VAL A 417 17.25 -4.02 21.36
CA VAL A 417 15.92 -4.10 20.73
C VAL A 417 14.82 -3.73 21.72
N VAL A 418 14.89 -4.15 22.99
CA VAL A 418 13.91 -3.75 24.01
C VAL A 418 13.88 -2.24 24.21
N ARG A 419 15.05 -1.59 24.26
CA ARG A 419 15.14 -0.12 24.36
C ARG A 419 14.57 0.54 23.11
N GLU A 420 14.90 0.02 21.94
CA GLU A 420 14.42 0.53 20.65
C GLU A 420 12.90 0.46 20.52
N VAL A 421 12.27 -0.62 20.97
CA VAL A 421 10.79 -0.74 21.02
C VAL A 421 10.19 0.38 21.88
N GLY A 422 10.80 0.67 23.03
CA GLY A 422 10.36 1.78 23.90
C GLY A 422 10.50 3.15 23.23
N ASP A 423 11.59 3.37 22.51
CA ASP A 423 11.81 4.60 21.73
C ASP A 423 10.83 4.73 20.57
N PHE A 424 10.57 3.65 19.83
CA PHE A 424 9.57 3.60 18.78
C PHE A 424 8.19 4.02 19.29
N GLU A 425 7.73 3.42 20.40
CA GLU A 425 6.43 3.75 21.00
C GLU A 425 6.33 5.21 21.44
N ARG A 426 7.42 5.76 21.97
CA ARG A 426 7.50 7.18 22.36
C ARG A 426 7.43 8.10 21.14
N ILE A 427 8.23 7.83 20.10
CA ILE A 427 8.25 8.60 18.86
C ILE A 427 6.88 8.56 18.19
N LYS A 428 6.28 7.36 18.07
CA LYS A 428 4.93 7.14 17.55
C LYS A 428 3.89 8.01 18.27
N ARG A 429 3.92 8.04 19.61
CA ARG A 429 2.99 8.86 20.40
C ARG A 429 3.15 10.35 20.13
N ILE A 430 4.39 10.85 20.07
CA ILE A 430 4.67 12.26 19.78
C ILE A 430 4.20 12.62 18.37
N GLU A 431 4.49 11.77 17.40
CA GLU A 431 4.11 11.99 16.01
C GLU A 431 2.59 12.03 15.84
N PHE A 432 1.85 11.03 16.35
CA PHE A 432 0.39 11.04 16.28
C PHE A 432 -0.21 12.26 16.98
N LYS A 433 0.32 12.65 18.15
CA LYS A 433 -0.16 13.84 18.85
C LYS A 433 0.01 15.10 18.00
N THR A 434 1.15 15.25 17.33
CA THR A 434 1.42 16.38 16.43
C THR A 434 0.49 16.36 15.22
N GLN A 435 0.30 15.18 14.62
CA GLN A 435 -0.54 15.02 13.42
C GLN A 435 -2.03 15.23 13.70
N PHE A 436 -2.56 14.67 14.80
CA PHE A 436 -3.93 14.92 15.22
C PHE A 436 -4.18 16.37 15.61
N ARG A 437 -3.19 17.03 16.24
CA ARG A 437 -3.27 18.46 16.51
C ARG A 437 -3.35 19.25 15.21
N ALA A 438 -2.44 19.01 14.26
CA ALA A 438 -2.43 19.73 12.98
C ALA A 438 -3.76 19.56 12.22
N LEU A 439 -4.28 18.33 12.17
CA LEU A 439 -5.57 18.03 11.57
C LEU A 439 -6.70 18.81 12.25
N ALA A 440 -6.77 18.76 13.58
CA ALA A 440 -7.78 19.48 14.35
C ALA A 440 -7.68 21.00 14.14
N ASP A 441 -6.48 21.56 14.20
CA ASP A 441 -6.23 22.99 14.01
C ASP A 441 -6.66 23.43 12.60
N THR A 442 -6.38 22.62 11.56
CA THR A 442 -6.80 22.92 10.18
C THR A 442 -8.32 22.87 10.01
N HIS A 443 -9.01 21.92 10.65
CA HIS A 443 -10.48 21.90 10.65
C HIS A 443 -11.07 23.12 11.38
N VAL A 444 -10.52 23.49 12.54
CA VAL A 444 -10.96 24.68 13.28
C VAL A 444 -10.74 25.95 12.45
N GLU A 445 -9.58 26.08 11.82
CA GLU A 445 -9.27 27.19 10.92
C GLU A 445 -10.23 27.23 9.72
N PHE A 446 -10.52 26.09 9.09
CA PHE A 446 -11.48 26.01 7.99
C PHE A 446 -12.88 26.51 8.40
N TYR A 447 -13.43 26.02 9.52
CA TYR A 447 -14.74 26.46 9.98
C TYR A 447 -14.73 27.92 10.45
N GLY A 448 -13.65 28.38 11.09
CA GLY A 448 -13.48 29.79 11.47
C GLY A 448 -13.47 30.70 10.24
N ASN A 449 -12.66 30.38 9.24
CA ASN A 449 -12.62 31.13 7.98
C ASN A 449 -13.97 31.13 7.27
N THR A 450 -14.70 30.00 7.31
CA THR A 450 -16.05 29.92 6.75
C THR A 450 -17.00 30.87 7.48
N ILE A 451 -16.97 30.92 8.81
CA ILE A 451 -17.78 31.86 9.60
C ILE A 451 -17.44 33.30 9.22
N ASP A 452 -16.14 33.66 9.16
CA ASP A 452 -15.68 35.01 8.81
C ASP A 452 -16.14 35.44 7.42
N ILE A 453 -16.06 34.55 6.43
CA ILE A 453 -16.59 34.74 5.08
C ILE A 453 -18.08 35.08 5.16
N TRP A 454 -18.87 34.26 5.82
CA TRP A 454 -20.32 34.45 5.92
C TRP A 454 -20.70 35.72 6.69
N GLU A 455 -20.02 36.04 7.79
CA GLU A 455 -20.24 37.29 8.56
C GLU A 455 -19.93 38.55 7.73
N LYS A 456 -18.88 38.51 6.91
CA LYS A 456 -18.55 39.59 5.99
C LYS A 456 -19.66 39.82 4.97
N TYR A 457 -20.26 38.76 4.43
CA TYR A 457 -21.38 38.90 3.49
C TYR A 457 -22.71 39.28 4.15
N LEU A 458 -22.96 38.83 5.39
CA LEU A 458 -24.13 39.25 6.19
C LEU A 458 -24.05 40.73 6.59
N SER A 459 -22.86 41.20 6.99
CA SER A 459 -22.63 42.62 7.31
C SER A 459 -22.72 43.50 6.07
N TYR A 460 -22.27 43.03 4.90
CA TYR A 460 -22.50 43.70 3.61
C TYR A 460 -24.00 43.83 3.30
N LYS A 461 -24.80 42.77 3.48
CA LYS A 461 -26.27 42.85 3.34
C LYS A 461 -26.91 43.83 4.33
N ALA A 462 -26.45 43.86 5.58
CA ALA A 462 -26.95 44.79 6.60
C ALA A 462 -26.62 46.25 6.25
N ALA A 463 -25.43 46.52 5.73
CA ALA A 463 -25.01 47.85 5.27
C ALA A 463 -25.81 48.30 4.03
N THR A 464 -25.99 47.42 3.04
CA THR A 464 -26.76 47.72 1.82
C THR A 464 -28.25 47.89 2.11
N ALA A 465 -28.83 47.05 2.98
CA ALA A 465 -30.22 47.19 3.43
C ALA A 465 -30.45 48.46 4.28
N TYR A 466 -29.45 48.87 5.08
CA TYR A 466 -29.48 50.14 5.82
C TYR A 466 -29.42 51.35 4.88
N ILE A 467 -28.56 51.33 3.86
CA ILE A 467 -28.47 52.38 2.84
C ILE A 467 -29.76 52.47 2.02
N LEU A 468 -30.33 51.33 1.59
CA LEU A 468 -31.60 51.29 0.85
C LEU A 468 -32.78 51.79 1.69
N ARG A 469 -32.91 51.37 2.96
CA ARG A 469 -33.94 51.92 3.88
C ARG A 469 -33.77 53.41 4.14
N LYS A 470 -32.54 53.93 4.11
CA LYS A 470 -32.24 55.36 4.26
C LYS A 470 -32.50 56.15 2.97
N ALA A 471 -32.45 55.52 1.81
CA ALA A 471 -32.85 56.11 0.53
C ALA A 471 -34.38 56.12 0.34
N GLU A 472 -35.10 55.13 0.85
CA GLU A 472 -36.58 55.07 0.85
C GLU A 472 -37.23 56.04 1.83
N ARG A 473 -36.58 56.32 2.97
CA ARG A 473 -36.94 57.45 3.82
C ARG A 473 -36.34 58.71 3.20
N GLY A 474 -37.09 59.35 2.31
CA GLY A 474 -36.69 60.64 1.69
C GLY A 474 -36.22 61.68 2.72
N PRO A 475 -35.51 62.73 2.28
CA PRO A 475 -34.86 63.67 3.18
C PRO A 475 -35.88 64.33 4.11
N ASP A 476 -35.66 64.20 5.42
CA ASP A 476 -36.44 64.90 6.45
C ASP A 476 -36.29 66.43 6.24
N PRO A 477 -37.38 67.18 5.96
CA PRO A 477 -37.29 68.60 5.66
C PRO A 477 -36.85 69.49 6.83
N PHE A 478 -36.62 68.94 8.04
CA PHE A 478 -36.36 69.76 9.24
C PHE A 478 -35.06 69.48 10.01
N ALA A 479 -34.14 68.66 9.51
CA ALA A 479 -32.86 68.43 10.19
C ALA A 479 -31.70 69.27 9.61
N VAL A 480 -31.91 70.58 9.41
CA VAL A 480 -30.82 71.55 9.23
C VAL A 480 -30.74 72.41 10.49
N LYS A 481 -29.59 72.33 11.18
CA LYS A 481 -29.20 73.00 12.45
C LYS A 481 -29.47 72.23 13.74
N ARG A 482 -28.64 71.22 14.03
CA ARG A 482 -27.88 71.12 15.29
C ARG A 482 -27.02 69.85 15.29
N SER A 483 -25.75 70.01 14.98
CA SER A 483 -24.62 69.42 15.73
C SER A 483 -23.33 69.76 14.97
N LEU A 484 -22.93 71.03 15.09
CA LEU A 484 -21.53 71.42 14.99
C LEU A 484 -20.99 71.34 16.41
N ARG A 485 -19.86 70.62 16.58
CA ARG A 485 -19.08 70.33 17.81
C ARG A 485 -19.36 68.98 18.46
N SER A 486 -18.69 67.93 17.99
CA SER A 486 -17.54 67.31 18.69
C SER A 486 -17.23 65.93 18.10
N GLY A 487 -15.99 65.73 17.65
CA GLY A 487 -15.40 64.39 17.49
C GLY A 487 -15.41 63.78 16.09
N LEU A 488 -14.69 64.38 15.14
CA LEU A 488 -14.20 63.67 13.95
C LEU A 488 -12.67 63.79 13.92
N SER A 489 -12.00 62.72 14.32
CA SER A 489 -10.64 62.41 13.92
C SER A 489 -10.67 61.09 13.15
N GLY A 490 -10.31 61.17 11.87
CA GLY A 490 -9.83 60.04 11.07
C GLY A 490 -10.87 59.31 10.25
N PHE A 491 -11.21 59.85 9.08
CA PHE A 491 -11.20 59.11 7.81
C PHE A 491 -11.29 60.16 6.68
N SER A 492 -10.20 60.33 5.94
CA SER A 492 -10.14 61.20 4.76
C SER A 492 -10.01 60.31 3.53
N LEU A 493 -10.89 60.52 2.55
CA LEU A 493 -10.84 59.91 1.24
C LEU A 493 -10.52 60.99 0.19
N ALA A 494 -9.73 60.57 -0.79
CA ALA A 494 -9.39 61.19 -2.08
C ALA A 494 -8.18 62.15 -2.13
N ALA A 495 -7.13 61.68 -2.81
CA ALA A 495 -6.61 62.37 -4.00
C ALA A 495 -5.81 61.38 -4.86
N ALA A 496 -6.22 61.25 -6.13
CA ALA A 496 -5.37 60.73 -7.19
C ALA A 496 -4.38 61.83 -7.63
N ALA A 497 -3.11 61.47 -7.90
CA ALA A 497 -2.39 61.79 -9.14
C ALA A 497 -0.86 61.60 -9.01
N THR A 498 -0.35 60.72 -9.90
CA THR A 498 0.95 60.77 -10.62
C THR A 498 2.26 60.51 -9.86
N THR A 499 3.01 59.47 -10.27
CA THR A 499 4.30 59.59 -11.00
C THR A 499 4.87 58.22 -11.39
N GLN A 500 4.92 58.00 -12.73
CA GLN A 500 5.90 57.30 -13.56
C GLN A 500 6.76 56.15 -12.99
N GLN A 501 6.71 54.98 -13.64
CA GLN A 501 7.89 54.36 -14.29
C GLN A 501 7.50 53.23 -15.27
N ASN A 502 7.80 53.48 -16.55
CA ASN A 502 8.07 52.62 -17.73
C ASN A 502 7.35 51.28 -17.98
N PRO A 503 6.71 51.12 -19.17
CA PRO A 503 6.41 49.83 -19.75
C PRO A 503 7.58 49.36 -20.64
N VAL A 504 8.08 48.14 -20.43
CA VAL A 504 8.94 47.47 -21.42
C VAL A 504 8.04 46.90 -22.51
N VAL A 505 8.12 47.54 -23.67
CA VAL A 505 7.59 47.08 -24.96
C VAL A 505 8.37 45.85 -25.41
N VAL A 506 7.68 44.73 -25.66
CA VAL A 506 8.18 43.70 -26.59
C VAL A 506 7.16 43.55 -27.70
N LYS A 507 7.60 43.91 -28.90
CA LYS A 507 6.87 43.91 -30.16
C LYS A 507 6.51 42.49 -30.58
N GLN A 508 5.25 42.30 -30.99
CA GLN A 508 4.89 41.28 -31.98
C GLN A 508 5.55 41.64 -33.32
N ASN A 509 6.34 40.73 -33.86
CA ASN A 509 6.70 40.71 -35.27
C ASN A 509 6.26 39.37 -35.85
N HIS A 510 5.40 39.41 -36.85
CA HIS A 510 5.18 38.31 -37.77
C HIS A 510 6.44 38.03 -38.58
N GLY A 511 6.84 36.77 -38.59
CA GLY A 511 7.80 36.18 -39.52
C GLY A 511 7.56 34.68 -39.56
N LEU A 512 6.90 34.19 -40.61
CA LEU A 512 6.92 32.80 -41.01
C LEU A 512 8.38 32.36 -41.16
N VAL A 513 8.79 31.25 -40.51
CA VAL A 513 9.49 30.08 -41.08
C VAL A 513 9.57 28.98 -40.00
N GLY A 514 8.85 27.87 -40.23
CA GLY A 514 9.17 26.47 -39.85
C GLY A 514 9.57 26.12 -38.42
N ALA A 515 8.61 25.63 -37.62
CA ALA A 515 8.84 24.64 -36.55
C ALA A 515 7.51 23.99 -36.09
N THR A 516 6.88 23.22 -36.98
CA THR A 516 5.86 22.24 -36.59
C THR A 516 6.56 21.04 -35.94
N GLY A 517 6.51 20.94 -34.62
CA GLY A 517 6.97 19.76 -33.89
C GLY A 517 7.18 20.05 -32.41
N LEU A 518 6.52 19.26 -31.55
CA LEU A 518 6.65 19.19 -30.08
C LEU A 518 5.81 20.19 -29.27
N LEU A 519 4.51 20.23 -29.53
CA LEU A 519 3.52 20.30 -28.45
C LEU A 519 3.35 18.89 -27.88
N GLY A 520 3.39 18.78 -26.55
CA GLY A 520 3.25 17.51 -25.84
C GLY A 520 1.98 16.79 -26.28
N ARG A 521 2.13 15.52 -26.68
CA ARG A 521 1.02 14.58 -26.77
C ARG A 521 0.36 14.54 -25.40
N SER A 522 -0.79 15.21 -25.26
CA SER A 522 -1.90 14.60 -24.53
C SER A 522 -1.98 13.16 -25.01
N THR A 523 -2.08 12.18 -24.10
CA THR A 523 -2.54 10.84 -24.46
C THR A 523 -3.93 11.00 -25.06
N GLU A 524 -4.00 11.22 -26.38
CA GLU A 524 -5.23 11.10 -27.15
C GLU A 524 -5.81 9.75 -26.77
N ARG A 525 -7.04 9.76 -26.20
CA ARG A 525 -7.83 8.53 -26.03
C ARG A 525 -7.80 7.84 -27.39
N ARG A 526 -7.11 6.71 -27.49
CA ARG A 526 -7.17 5.91 -28.70
C ARG A 526 -8.61 5.43 -28.83
N MET A 527 -9.35 6.04 -29.75
CA MET A 527 -10.67 5.55 -30.15
C MET A 527 -10.57 4.20 -30.87
N HIS A 528 -9.36 3.74 -31.19
CA HIS A 528 -9.10 2.46 -31.85
C HIS A 528 -7.88 1.74 -31.26
N SER A 529 -8.02 0.44 -30.98
CA SER A 529 -6.97 -0.43 -30.43
C SER A 529 -6.87 -1.74 -31.22
N LYS A 530 -5.67 -2.32 -31.35
CA LYS A 530 -5.53 -3.64 -31.99
C LYS A 530 -6.20 -4.74 -31.16
N VAL A 531 -5.99 -4.71 -29.84
CA VAL A 531 -6.59 -5.68 -28.93
C VAL A 531 -7.05 -5.02 -27.65
N VAL A 532 -8.27 -5.33 -27.25
CA VAL A 532 -8.87 -4.89 -25.98
C VAL A 532 -9.15 -6.10 -25.10
N ILE A 533 -8.76 -6.01 -23.84
CA ILE A 533 -9.00 -7.02 -22.81
C ILE A 533 -10.05 -6.47 -21.85
N ILE A 534 -11.15 -7.20 -21.67
CA ILE A 534 -12.23 -6.81 -20.76
C ILE A 534 -12.22 -7.73 -19.55
N GLY A 535 -11.83 -7.17 -18.40
CA GLY A 535 -11.68 -7.89 -17.14
C GLY A 535 -10.32 -7.65 -16.49
N SER A 536 -10.18 -8.07 -15.24
CA SER A 536 -9.00 -7.80 -14.40
C SER A 536 -8.52 -9.01 -13.60
N GLY A 537 -9.01 -10.21 -13.88
CA GLY A 537 -8.59 -11.42 -13.16
C GLY A 537 -7.21 -11.93 -13.63
N PRO A 538 -6.74 -13.07 -13.10
CA PRO A 538 -5.50 -13.72 -13.55
C PRO A 538 -5.42 -13.94 -15.07
N ALA A 539 -6.55 -14.29 -15.69
CA ALA A 539 -6.63 -14.47 -17.14
C ALA A 539 -6.34 -13.16 -17.90
N ALA A 540 -6.96 -12.05 -17.49
CA ALA A 540 -6.81 -10.75 -18.14
C ALA A 540 -5.38 -10.23 -18.03
N HIS A 541 -4.81 -10.25 -16.83
CA HIS A 541 -3.43 -9.79 -16.62
C HIS A 541 -2.40 -10.65 -17.33
N THR A 542 -2.60 -11.98 -17.37
CA THR A 542 -1.70 -12.85 -18.12
C THR A 542 -1.79 -12.54 -19.61
N ALA A 543 -3.01 -12.39 -20.16
CA ALA A 543 -3.18 -12.02 -21.56
C ALA A 543 -2.49 -10.67 -21.88
N ALA A 544 -2.65 -9.68 -21.02
CA ALA A 544 -2.04 -8.36 -21.15
C ALA A 544 -0.52 -8.43 -21.15
N VAL A 545 0.09 -9.20 -20.24
CA VAL A 545 1.56 -9.37 -20.19
C VAL A 545 2.10 -9.94 -21.51
N TYR A 546 1.46 -10.96 -22.07
CA TYR A 546 1.91 -11.58 -23.31
C TYR A 546 1.74 -10.64 -24.52
N LEU A 547 0.56 -10.03 -24.69
CA LEU A 547 0.29 -9.10 -25.78
C LEU A 547 1.16 -7.83 -25.72
N ALA A 548 1.44 -7.33 -24.51
CA ALA A 548 2.32 -6.18 -24.32
C ALA A 548 3.77 -6.51 -24.69
N ARG A 549 4.25 -7.72 -24.34
CA ARG A 549 5.57 -8.22 -24.75
C ARG A 549 5.68 -8.48 -26.24
N ALA A 550 4.56 -8.76 -26.92
CA ALA A 550 4.47 -8.85 -28.37
C ALA A 550 4.34 -7.46 -29.05
N GLU A 551 4.54 -6.36 -28.32
CA GLU A 551 4.49 -4.97 -28.83
C GLU A 551 3.12 -4.57 -29.45
N LEU A 552 2.04 -5.31 -29.12
CA LEU A 552 0.68 -5.03 -29.62
C LEU A 552 -0.04 -3.91 -28.85
N LYS A 553 0.57 -3.41 -27.75
CA LYS A 553 0.05 -2.32 -26.89
C LYS A 553 -1.40 -2.57 -26.47
N PRO A 554 -1.68 -3.66 -25.73
CA PRO A 554 -3.03 -4.01 -25.34
C PRO A 554 -3.64 -2.93 -24.43
N VAL A 555 -4.93 -2.67 -24.65
CA VAL A 555 -5.76 -1.85 -23.76
C VAL A 555 -6.58 -2.79 -22.87
N MET A 556 -6.51 -2.62 -21.55
CA MET A 556 -7.23 -3.44 -20.59
C MET A 556 -8.20 -2.60 -19.75
N TYR A 557 -9.46 -3.02 -19.68
CA TYR A 557 -10.47 -2.42 -18.81
C TYR A 557 -10.64 -3.27 -17.55
N GLU A 558 -10.16 -2.76 -16.42
CA GLU A 558 -10.15 -3.51 -15.16
C GLU A 558 -11.46 -3.39 -14.36
N GLY A 559 -12.38 -2.51 -14.77
CA GLY A 559 -13.66 -2.30 -14.13
C GLY A 559 -13.60 -1.42 -12.86
N PHE A 560 -14.66 -0.64 -12.64
CA PHE A 560 -14.86 0.10 -11.39
C PHE A 560 -15.94 -0.63 -10.57
N LEU A 561 -15.50 -1.55 -9.69
CA LEU A 561 -16.39 -2.48 -8.97
C LEU A 561 -17.34 -3.27 -9.89
N ALA A 562 -16.85 -3.64 -11.09
CA ALA A 562 -17.63 -4.40 -12.06
C ALA A 562 -18.10 -5.73 -11.44
N ASN A 563 -19.39 -6.06 -11.62
CA ASN A 563 -20.05 -7.21 -10.99
C ASN A 563 -19.94 -7.26 -9.45
N GLY A 564 -19.74 -6.11 -8.79
CA GLY A 564 -19.56 -6.01 -7.34
C GLY A 564 -18.20 -6.49 -6.84
N ILE A 565 -17.21 -6.65 -7.72
CA ILE A 565 -15.87 -7.15 -7.40
C ILE A 565 -14.85 -6.07 -7.79
N ALA A 566 -13.86 -5.83 -6.92
CA ALA A 566 -12.79 -4.88 -7.18
C ALA A 566 -11.87 -5.33 -8.33
N ALA A 567 -11.16 -4.37 -8.93
CA ALA A 567 -10.12 -4.65 -9.91
C ALA A 567 -9.09 -5.63 -9.32
N GLY A 568 -8.77 -6.68 -10.08
CA GLY A 568 -8.10 -7.90 -9.62
C GLY A 568 -9.02 -9.14 -9.61
N GLY A 569 -10.33 -8.97 -9.66
CA GLY A 569 -11.29 -10.07 -9.74
C GLY A 569 -11.48 -10.82 -8.41
N GLN A 570 -12.00 -12.05 -8.47
CA GLN A 570 -12.43 -12.82 -7.27
C GLN A 570 -11.33 -12.98 -6.20
N LEU A 571 -10.05 -13.03 -6.60
CA LEU A 571 -8.93 -13.14 -5.66
C LEU A 571 -8.79 -11.93 -4.73
N THR A 572 -9.34 -10.76 -5.07
CA THR A 572 -9.38 -9.61 -4.15
C THR A 572 -10.25 -9.85 -2.92
N THR A 573 -11.10 -10.87 -2.98
CA THR A 573 -12.00 -11.26 -1.89
C THR A 573 -11.49 -12.45 -1.07
N THR A 574 -10.35 -13.06 -1.44
CA THR A 574 -9.72 -14.14 -0.66
C THR A 574 -8.55 -13.61 0.18
N THR A 575 -8.33 -14.24 1.33
CA THR A 575 -7.26 -13.87 2.26
C THR A 575 -5.92 -14.46 1.86
N ASP A 576 -5.82 -15.78 1.64
CA ASP A 576 -4.57 -16.47 1.32
C ASP A 576 -4.71 -17.42 0.12
N VAL A 577 -3.66 -17.48 -0.71
CA VAL A 577 -3.59 -18.28 -1.92
C VAL A 577 -2.36 -19.18 -1.82
N GLU A 578 -2.58 -20.43 -1.40
CA GLU A 578 -1.52 -21.43 -1.22
C GLU A 578 -1.29 -22.30 -2.46
N ASN A 579 -2.19 -22.22 -3.44
CA ASN A 579 -2.22 -23.13 -4.59
C ASN A 579 -1.82 -22.47 -5.93
N TYR A 580 -1.29 -21.25 -5.89
CA TYR A 580 -0.69 -20.60 -7.05
C TYR A 580 0.82 -20.87 -7.09
N PRO A 581 1.34 -21.63 -8.08
CA PRO A 581 2.75 -22.01 -8.11
C PRO A 581 3.66 -20.79 -8.24
N GLY A 582 4.78 -20.81 -7.51
CA GLY A 582 5.72 -19.70 -7.40
C GLY A 582 5.71 -18.99 -6.04
N PHE A 583 4.72 -19.29 -5.19
CA PHE A 583 4.59 -18.74 -3.84
C PHE A 583 4.55 -19.88 -2.80
N PRO A 584 5.70 -20.47 -2.43
CA PRO A 584 5.74 -21.63 -1.54
C PRO A 584 5.23 -21.34 -0.11
N ASP A 585 5.28 -20.08 0.31
CA ASP A 585 4.81 -19.61 1.63
C ASP A 585 3.36 -19.08 1.60
N GLY A 586 2.65 -19.26 0.48
CA GLY A 586 1.37 -18.59 0.24
C GLY A 586 1.55 -17.12 -0.15
N ILE A 587 0.46 -16.51 -0.61
CA ILE A 587 0.39 -15.08 -0.93
C ILE A 587 -1.06 -14.64 -0.81
N SER A 588 -1.31 -13.44 -0.28
CA SER A 588 -2.68 -12.94 -0.26
C SER A 588 -3.22 -12.72 -1.66
N GLY A 589 -4.52 -12.97 -1.86
CA GLY A 589 -5.14 -12.84 -3.18
C GLY A 589 -4.98 -11.43 -3.76
N SER A 590 -5.13 -10.40 -2.94
CA SER A 590 -4.87 -9.00 -3.32
C SER A 590 -3.41 -8.75 -3.71
N ALA A 591 -2.43 -9.26 -2.95
CA ALA A 591 -1.02 -9.07 -3.27
C ALA A 591 -0.61 -9.80 -4.57
N LEU A 592 -1.18 -10.97 -4.82
CA LEU A 592 -0.98 -11.70 -6.08
C LEU A 592 -1.50 -10.88 -7.26
N MET A 593 -2.70 -10.31 -7.16
CA MET A 593 -3.28 -9.50 -8.23
C MET A 593 -2.56 -8.17 -8.43
N ASP A 594 -2.10 -7.52 -7.37
CA ASP A 594 -1.25 -6.33 -7.46
C ASP A 594 0.06 -6.61 -8.20
N ASN A 595 0.68 -7.77 -7.94
CA ASN A 595 1.88 -8.20 -8.64
C ASN A 595 1.60 -8.45 -10.13
N MET A 596 0.48 -9.09 -10.47
CA MET A 596 0.06 -9.30 -11.86
C MET A 596 -0.21 -7.96 -12.58
N ARG A 597 -0.90 -7.01 -11.92
CA ARG A 597 -1.15 -5.66 -12.44
C ARG A 597 0.12 -4.91 -12.75
N LYS A 598 1.06 -4.87 -11.79
CA LYS A 598 2.39 -4.26 -11.99
C LYS A 598 3.15 -4.89 -13.13
N GLN A 599 3.02 -6.21 -13.33
CA GLN A 599 3.66 -6.91 -14.45
C GLN A 599 3.06 -6.50 -15.80
N SER A 600 1.73 -6.39 -15.90
CA SER A 600 1.05 -5.91 -17.12
C SER A 600 1.47 -4.47 -17.48
N GLU A 601 1.47 -3.56 -16.49
CA GLU A 601 1.89 -2.15 -16.69
C GLU A 601 3.35 -2.04 -17.07
N ARG A 602 4.23 -2.83 -16.42
CA ARG A 602 5.68 -2.83 -16.69
C ARG A 602 6.00 -3.11 -18.16
N PHE A 603 5.24 -3.98 -18.82
CA PHE A 603 5.45 -4.32 -20.22
C PHE A 603 4.71 -3.40 -21.20
N GLY A 604 3.98 -2.39 -20.72
CA GLY A 604 3.35 -1.37 -21.56
C GLY A 604 1.87 -1.61 -21.88
N THR A 605 1.16 -2.40 -21.07
CA THR A 605 -0.31 -2.45 -21.13
C THR A 605 -0.90 -1.12 -20.67
N GLU A 606 -1.87 -0.58 -21.41
CA GLU A 606 -2.65 0.58 -20.97
C GLU A 606 -3.87 0.09 -20.19
N ILE A 607 -3.87 0.32 -18.87
CA ILE A 607 -4.94 -0.15 -17.97
C ILE A 607 -5.86 1.02 -17.60
N PHE A 608 -7.17 0.84 -17.84
CA PHE A 608 -8.21 1.79 -17.48
C PHE A 608 -9.11 1.21 -16.40
N THR A 609 -9.20 1.92 -15.26
CA THR A 609 -10.13 1.61 -14.16
C THR A 609 -11.56 2.08 -14.48
N GLU A 610 -12.12 1.56 -15.57
CA GLU A 610 -13.46 1.87 -16.07
C GLU A 610 -14.17 0.56 -16.44
N THR A 611 -15.49 0.51 -16.28
CA THR A 611 -16.32 -0.65 -16.65
C THR A 611 -16.78 -0.52 -18.09
N VAL A 612 -16.60 -1.57 -18.91
CA VAL A 612 -17.25 -1.67 -20.23
C VAL A 612 -18.67 -2.17 -20.01
N VAL A 613 -19.67 -1.46 -20.53
CA VAL A 613 -21.10 -1.76 -20.30
C VAL A 613 -21.84 -2.21 -21.55
N LYS A 614 -21.27 -1.94 -22.73
CA LYS A 614 -21.89 -2.29 -24.01
C LYS A 614 -20.84 -2.70 -25.03
N LEU A 615 -21.16 -3.74 -25.78
CA LEU A 615 -20.33 -4.32 -26.83
C LEU A 615 -21.19 -4.58 -28.07
N ASP A 616 -20.67 -4.27 -29.25
CA ASP A 616 -21.26 -4.62 -30.55
C ASP A 616 -20.22 -5.41 -31.35
N LEU A 617 -20.53 -6.70 -31.50
CA LEU A 617 -19.70 -7.70 -32.17
C LEU A 617 -20.14 -7.99 -33.61
N SER A 618 -21.10 -7.23 -34.14
CA SER A 618 -21.70 -7.53 -35.46
C SER A 618 -20.76 -7.31 -36.64
N LYS A 619 -19.79 -6.38 -36.52
CA LYS A 619 -18.81 -6.05 -37.55
C LYS A 619 -17.47 -5.64 -36.92
N ARG A 620 -16.38 -5.95 -37.62
CA ARG A 620 -15.02 -5.48 -37.29
C ARG A 620 -14.74 -4.10 -37.94
N PRO A 621 -13.95 -3.21 -37.29
CA PRO A 621 -13.49 -3.33 -35.92
C PRO A 621 -14.67 -3.25 -34.94
N PHE A 622 -14.63 -4.09 -33.91
CA PHE A 622 -15.69 -4.22 -32.91
C PHE A 622 -15.85 -2.93 -32.14
N LYS A 623 -17.08 -2.63 -31.71
CA LYS A 623 -17.37 -1.38 -30.99
C LYS A 623 -17.68 -1.66 -29.53
N TYR A 624 -17.23 -0.79 -28.65
CA TYR A 624 -17.50 -0.91 -27.22
C TYR A 624 -17.66 0.47 -26.56
N TRP A 625 -18.44 0.49 -25.49
CA TRP A 625 -18.71 1.69 -24.70
C TRP A 625 -18.48 1.44 -23.22
N LYS A 626 -18.04 2.50 -22.55
CA LYS A 626 -17.77 2.53 -21.12
C LYS A 626 -18.99 3.03 -20.36
N GLU A 627 -19.05 2.69 -19.08
CA GLU A 627 -20.08 3.17 -18.17
C GLU A 627 -20.16 4.71 -18.21
N TYR A 628 -21.38 5.24 -18.26
CA TYR A 628 -21.68 6.69 -18.39
C TYR A 628 -21.24 7.35 -19.72
N GLU A 629 -20.78 6.58 -20.72
CA GLU A 629 -20.40 7.09 -22.04
C GLU A 629 -21.11 6.36 -23.21
N GLU A 630 -22.25 5.70 -22.96
CA GLU A 630 -22.98 4.88 -23.95
C GLU A 630 -23.54 5.67 -25.15
N ASP A 631 -23.82 6.96 -24.95
CA ASP A 631 -24.33 7.86 -26.00
C ASP A 631 -23.21 8.59 -26.78
N LYS A 632 -21.94 8.36 -26.41
CA LYS A 632 -20.78 8.95 -27.10
C LYS A 632 -20.31 8.07 -28.26
N GLU A 633 -19.35 8.58 -29.04
CA GLU A 633 -18.71 7.77 -30.09
C GLU A 633 -18.09 6.51 -29.50
N PRO A 634 -18.33 5.33 -30.11
CA PRO A 634 -17.76 4.07 -29.63
C PRO A 634 -16.25 4.07 -29.74
N HIS A 635 -15.62 3.44 -28.77
CA HIS A 635 -14.26 2.95 -28.95
C HIS A 635 -14.29 1.70 -29.84
N THR A 636 -13.19 1.42 -30.54
CA THR A 636 -13.09 0.32 -31.50
C THR A 636 -11.90 -0.59 -31.23
N ALA A 637 -12.06 -1.88 -31.54
CA ALA A 637 -11.02 -2.90 -31.37
C ALA A 637 -10.98 -3.91 -32.53
N GLU A 638 -9.79 -4.26 -33.04
CA GLU A 638 -9.67 -5.33 -34.04
C GLU A 638 -9.95 -6.71 -33.45
N ALA A 639 -9.47 -6.95 -32.22
CA ALA A 639 -9.70 -8.16 -31.44
C ALA A 639 -10.14 -7.84 -30.00
N ILE A 640 -10.95 -8.72 -29.41
CA ILE A 640 -11.42 -8.59 -28.02
C ILE A 640 -11.17 -9.88 -27.24
N ILE A 641 -10.57 -9.77 -26.04
CA ILE A 641 -10.45 -10.87 -25.08
C ILE A 641 -11.44 -10.62 -23.93
N ILE A 642 -12.44 -11.50 -23.82
CA ILE A 642 -13.42 -11.54 -22.74
C ILE A 642 -12.82 -12.34 -21.57
N ALA A 643 -12.45 -11.65 -20.50
CA ALA A 643 -11.86 -12.21 -19.29
C ALA A 643 -12.59 -11.70 -18.03
N THR A 644 -13.91 -11.52 -18.13
CA THR A 644 -14.79 -10.93 -17.12
C THR A 644 -15.05 -11.83 -15.90
N GLY A 645 -14.64 -13.10 -15.97
CA GLY A 645 -14.73 -14.07 -14.89
C GLY A 645 -16.16 -14.57 -14.61
N ALA A 646 -16.37 -15.04 -13.39
CA ALA A 646 -17.64 -15.48 -12.85
C ALA A 646 -17.75 -15.04 -11.39
N SER A 647 -18.97 -15.00 -10.84
CA SER A 647 -19.20 -14.73 -9.42
C SER A 647 -19.83 -15.94 -8.76
N ALA A 648 -19.30 -16.37 -7.62
CA ALA A 648 -19.94 -17.43 -6.84
C ALA A 648 -21.32 -16.97 -6.35
N ARG A 649 -22.33 -17.83 -6.49
CA ARG A 649 -23.69 -17.52 -6.01
C ARG A 649 -23.72 -17.50 -4.49
N ARG A 650 -24.20 -16.39 -3.94
CA ARG A 650 -24.42 -16.17 -2.51
C ARG A 650 -25.91 -16.25 -2.18
N LEU A 651 -26.25 -16.62 -0.95
CA LEU A 651 -27.66 -16.76 -0.53
C LEU A 651 -28.21 -15.53 0.20
N GLY A 652 -27.33 -14.62 0.65
CA GLY A 652 -27.74 -13.40 1.36
C GLY A 652 -28.33 -13.71 2.74
N LEU A 653 -27.76 -14.69 3.45
CA LEU A 653 -28.24 -15.05 4.79
C LEU A 653 -27.95 -13.89 5.78
N PRO A 654 -28.86 -13.60 6.74
CA PRO A 654 -28.54 -12.79 7.92
C PRO A 654 -27.23 -13.26 8.58
N GLY A 655 -26.30 -12.32 8.82
CA GLY A 655 -24.94 -12.59 9.32
C GLY A 655 -23.90 -12.94 8.25
N GLU A 656 -24.30 -13.20 7.00
CA GLU A 656 -23.39 -13.62 5.94
C GLU A 656 -22.32 -12.57 5.63
N GLU A 657 -22.68 -11.28 5.62
CA GLU A 657 -21.73 -10.19 5.32
C GLU A 657 -20.62 -10.08 6.39
N GLN A 658 -20.97 -10.28 7.66
CA GLN A 658 -20.03 -10.20 8.79
C GLN A 658 -19.05 -11.38 8.81
N TYR A 659 -19.52 -12.58 8.48
CA TYR A 659 -18.73 -13.81 8.56
C TYR A 659 -18.18 -14.28 7.20
N TRP A 660 -18.40 -13.50 6.13
CA TRP A 660 -17.77 -13.75 4.82
C TRP A 660 -16.24 -13.72 4.96
N GLN A 661 -15.56 -14.79 4.52
CA GLN A 661 -14.12 -15.05 4.74
C GLN A 661 -13.68 -15.24 6.20
N ASN A 662 -14.58 -15.07 7.17
CA ASN A 662 -14.37 -15.33 8.60
C ASN A 662 -15.18 -16.56 9.07
N GLY A 663 -15.21 -17.59 8.22
CA GLY A 663 -15.95 -18.83 8.42
C GLY A 663 -16.88 -19.19 7.26
N ILE A 664 -17.31 -18.23 6.45
CA ILE A 664 -18.08 -18.49 5.21
C ILE A 664 -17.17 -18.41 3.98
N SER A 665 -17.21 -19.42 3.13
CA SER A 665 -16.49 -19.51 1.85
C SER A 665 -17.41 -20.01 0.74
N ALA A 666 -17.03 -19.76 -0.51
CA ALA A 666 -17.66 -20.35 -1.69
C ALA A 666 -16.72 -21.26 -2.50
N CYS A 667 -15.55 -21.60 -1.94
CA CYS A 667 -14.60 -22.52 -2.55
C CYS A 667 -13.98 -23.44 -1.50
N ALA A 668 -14.54 -24.65 -1.35
CA ALA A 668 -13.98 -25.64 -0.41
C ALA A 668 -12.55 -26.06 -0.75
N VAL A 669 -12.19 -26.10 -2.04
CA VAL A 669 -10.84 -26.50 -2.50
C VAL A 669 -9.79 -25.44 -2.15
N CYS A 670 -10.20 -24.16 -2.13
CA CYS A 670 -9.34 -23.04 -1.82
C CYS A 670 -9.08 -22.98 -0.31
N ASP A 671 -10.17 -22.92 0.48
CA ASP A 671 -10.06 -22.52 1.88
C ASP A 671 -10.17 -23.70 2.85
N GLY A 672 -10.55 -24.89 2.38
CA GLY A 672 -10.83 -26.04 3.24
C GLY A 672 -9.65 -26.51 4.11
N ALA A 673 -8.41 -26.20 3.69
CA ALA A 673 -7.19 -26.55 4.41
C ALA A 673 -6.77 -25.53 5.48
N VAL A 674 -7.37 -24.33 5.49
CA VAL A 674 -7.01 -23.23 6.38
C VAL A 674 -7.21 -23.66 7.85
N PRO A 675 -6.31 -23.28 8.80
CA PRO A 675 -6.33 -23.79 10.17
C PRO A 675 -7.65 -23.64 10.92
N ILE A 676 -8.47 -22.63 10.59
CA ILE A 676 -9.76 -22.36 11.24
C ILE A 676 -10.78 -23.50 11.07
N PHE A 677 -10.66 -24.30 10.01
CA PHE A 677 -11.61 -25.39 9.70
C PHE A 677 -11.11 -26.77 10.18
N ARG A 678 -9.88 -26.86 10.68
CA ARG A 678 -9.25 -28.14 11.02
C ARG A 678 -9.88 -28.75 12.28
N ASN A 679 -10.34 -30.00 12.16
CA ASN A 679 -11.06 -30.73 13.20
C ASN A 679 -12.30 -29.98 13.74
N LYS A 680 -12.96 -29.16 12.90
CA LYS A 680 -14.20 -28.46 13.25
C LYS A 680 -15.41 -28.95 12.46
N PRO A 681 -16.64 -28.78 12.97
CA PRO A 681 -17.86 -29.06 12.23
C PRO A 681 -18.04 -28.05 11.09
N LEU A 682 -18.21 -28.56 9.86
CA LEU A 682 -18.37 -27.77 8.65
C LEU A 682 -19.73 -28.02 8.01
N VAL A 683 -20.25 -27.03 7.31
CA VAL A 683 -21.52 -27.09 6.61
C VAL A 683 -21.31 -26.80 5.12
N VAL A 684 -21.93 -27.58 4.25
CA VAL A 684 -21.98 -27.33 2.81
C VAL A 684 -23.43 -27.10 2.41
N ILE A 685 -23.73 -26.01 1.71
CA ILE A 685 -25.06 -25.79 1.12
C ILE A 685 -25.00 -26.08 -0.36
N GLY A 686 -25.79 -27.07 -0.79
CA GLY A 686 -25.89 -27.46 -2.19
C GLY A 686 -26.42 -28.89 -2.34
N GLY A 687 -26.92 -29.22 -3.53
CA GLY A 687 -27.51 -30.53 -3.80
C GLY A 687 -27.05 -31.21 -5.09
N GLY A 688 -26.11 -30.60 -5.82
CA GLY A 688 -25.54 -31.15 -7.06
C GLY A 688 -24.25 -31.92 -6.85
N ASP A 689 -23.58 -32.31 -7.93
CA ASP A 689 -22.28 -32.99 -7.87
C ASP A 689 -21.22 -32.11 -7.18
N SER A 690 -21.18 -30.79 -7.43
CA SER A 690 -20.24 -29.88 -6.76
C SER A 690 -20.36 -29.94 -5.24
N ALA A 691 -21.58 -29.97 -4.70
CA ALA A 691 -21.80 -30.07 -3.26
C ALA A 691 -21.30 -31.42 -2.70
N ALA A 692 -21.48 -32.50 -3.45
CA ALA A 692 -20.98 -33.81 -3.06
C ALA A 692 -19.44 -33.86 -3.10
N GLU A 693 -18.81 -33.32 -4.13
CA GLU A 693 -17.35 -33.26 -4.27
C GLU A 693 -16.71 -32.39 -3.20
N GLU A 694 -17.22 -31.18 -2.98
CA GLU A 694 -16.73 -30.26 -1.96
C GLU A 694 -16.91 -30.82 -0.55
N ALA A 695 -18.07 -31.39 -0.24
CA ALA A 695 -18.30 -32.03 1.05
C ALA A 695 -17.31 -33.20 1.29
N MET A 696 -17.09 -34.04 0.27
CA MET A 696 -16.11 -35.13 0.34
C MET A 696 -14.68 -34.59 0.53
N PHE A 697 -14.31 -33.51 -0.16
CA PHE A 697 -13.01 -32.86 0.01
C PHE A 697 -12.81 -32.35 1.44
N LEU A 698 -13.81 -31.66 2.00
CA LEU A 698 -13.76 -31.11 3.36
C LEU A 698 -13.65 -32.17 4.46
N THR A 699 -14.06 -33.43 4.21
CA THR A 699 -13.90 -34.52 5.19
C THR A 699 -12.44 -34.83 5.56
N LYS A 700 -11.48 -34.39 4.72
CA LYS A 700 -10.04 -34.47 5.00
C LYS A 700 -9.61 -33.55 6.15
N TYR A 701 -10.32 -32.44 6.36
CA TYR A 701 -9.93 -31.38 7.29
C TYR A 701 -10.90 -31.24 8.46
N GLY A 702 -12.20 -31.24 8.18
CA GLY A 702 -13.26 -31.12 9.20
C GLY A 702 -13.39 -32.35 10.10
N SER A 703 -13.92 -32.13 11.31
CA SER A 703 -14.31 -33.23 12.20
C SER A 703 -15.54 -33.96 11.66
N HIS A 704 -16.51 -33.20 11.14
CA HIS A 704 -17.74 -33.67 10.52
C HIS A 704 -18.25 -32.66 9.48
N VAL A 705 -18.88 -33.12 8.41
CA VAL A 705 -19.43 -32.26 7.34
C VAL A 705 -20.94 -32.48 7.22
N THR A 706 -21.73 -31.42 7.38
CA THR A 706 -23.18 -31.46 7.21
C THR A 706 -23.56 -30.86 5.86
N VAL A 707 -24.23 -31.61 5.00
CA VAL A 707 -24.68 -31.13 3.68
C VAL A 707 -26.16 -30.76 3.76
N LEU A 708 -26.47 -29.47 3.58
CA LEU A 708 -27.84 -28.97 3.56
C LEU A 708 -28.40 -29.00 2.14
N VAL A 709 -29.41 -29.84 1.94
CA VAL A 709 -30.07 -30.03 0.65
C VAL A 709 -31.48 -29.49 0.75
N ARG A 710 -31.80 -28.46 -0.05
CA ARG A 710 -33.13 -27.82 -0.06
C ARG A 710 -34.26 -28.78 -0.44
N LYS A 711 -33.99 -29.78 -1.28
CA LYS A 711 -34.96 -30.78 -1.73
C LYS A 711 -34.87 -32.07 -0.91
N ASP A 712 -35.80 -32.99 -1.14
CA ASP A 712 -35.82 -34.34 -0.57
C ASP A 712 -34.91 -35.33 -1.32
N PHE A 713 -34.22 -34.89 -2.37
CA PHE A 713 -33.27 -35.69 -3.15
C PHE A 713 -32.01 -34.88 -3.54
N LEU A 714 -30.91 -35.58 -3.84
CA LEU A 714 -29.70 -35.02 -4.43
C LEU A 714 -29.81 -35.00 -5.97
N ARG A 715 -29.48 -33.87 -6.60
CA ARG A 715 -29.30 -33.75 -8.06
C ARG A 715 -27.99 -34.39 -8.54
N ALA A 716 -27.04 -34.62 -7.62
CA ALA A 716 -25.79 -35.31 -7.91
C ALA A 716 -26.02 -36.65 -8.64
N SER A 717 -25.05 -37.04 -9.46
CA SER A 717 -25.00 -38.37 -10.08
C SER A 717 -25.17 -39.47 -9.03
N LYS A 718 -25.85 -40.57 -9.40
CA LYS A 718 -26.14 -41.68 -8.46
C LYS A 718 -24.89 -42.19 -7.76
N THR A 719 -23.77 -42.27 -8.48
CA THR A 719 -22.48 -42.70 -7.94
C THR A 719 -21.98 -41.72 -6.87
N MET A 720 -22.07 -40.41 -7.11
CA MET A 720 -21.64 -39.42 -6.12
C MET A 720 -22.57 -39.33 -4.92
N ALA A 721 -23.89 -39.36 -5.14
CA ALA A 721 -24.86 -39.41 -4.06
C ALA A 721 -24.62 -40.61 -3.13
N ASN A 722 -24.39 -41.80 -3.70
CA ASN A 722 -24.10 -43.01 -2.91
C ASN A 722 -22.79 -42.88 -2.12
N ARG A 723 -21.73 -42.32 -2.72
CA ARG A 723 -20.45 -42.08 -2.02
C ARG A 723 -20.61 -41.10 -0.87
N LEU A 724 -21.34 -40.01 -1.09
CA LEU A 724 -21.61 -38.98 -0.09
C LEU A 724 -22.38 -39.57 1.11
N LEU A 725 -23.45 -40.32 0.84
CA LEU A 725 -24.30 -40.94 1.88
C LEU A 725 -23.59 -42.07 2.63
N ALA A 726 -22.62 -42.75 2.01
CA ALA A 726 -21.85 -43.81 2.64
C ALA A 726 -20.70 -43.29 3.55
N ASN A 727 -20.34 -42.01 3.46
CA ASN A 727 -19.24 -41.45 4.22
C ASN A 727 -19.65 -41.17 5.68
N LYS A 728 -18.96 -41.79 6.64
CA LYS A 728 -19.26 -41.66 8.09
C LYS A 728 -19.03 -40.26 8.66
N LYS A 729 -18.18 -39.45 8.02
CA LYS A 729 -17.94 -38.05 8.38
C LYS A 729 -18.96 -37.08 7.78
N VAL A 730 -19.92 -37.57 7.01
CA VAL A 730 -20.90 -36.74 6.31
C VAL A 730 -22.31 -37.03 6.83
N THR A 731 -23.06 -35.98 7.14
CA THR A 731 -24.51 -36.07 7.36
C THR A 731 -25.23 -35.22 6.31
N VAL A 732 -26.08 -35.85 5.50
CA VAL A 732 -26.94 -35.14 4.54
C VAL A 732 -28.27 -34.81 5.21
N ARG A 733 -28.62 -33.53 5.25
CA ARG A 733 -29.89 -33.01 5.77
C ARG A 733 -30.78 -32.59 4.59
N PHE A 734 -31.74 -33.44 4.26
CA PHE A 734 -32.73 -33.20 3.21
C PHE A 734 -33.85 -32.27 3.67
N ASN A 735 -34.44 -31.55 2.73
CA ASN A 735 -35.44 -30.52 2.99
C ASN A 735 -34.97 -29.46 3.98
N THR A 736 -33.68 -29.14 3.99
CA THR A 736 -33.10 -28.21 4.97
C THR A 736 -32.45 -27.03 4.26
N VAL A 737 -32.69 -25.83 4.79
CA VAL A 737 -32.10 -24.57 4.31
C VAL A 737 -31.42 -23.83 5.46
N GLY A 738 -30.41 -23.02 5.15
CA GLY A 738 -29.85 -22.05 6.08
C GLY A 738 -30.82 -20.89 6.32
N GLN A 739 -30.89 -20.41 7.57
CA GLN A 739 -31.68 -19.23 7.97
C GLN A 739 -30.78 -18.07 8.41
N GLU A 740 -29.77 -18.33 9.23
CA GLU A 740 -28.93 -17.29 9.84
C GLU A 740 -27.55 -17.85 10.19
N VAL A 741 -26.51 -17.03 10.05
CA VAL A 741 -25.15 -17.36 10.49
C VAL A 741 -24.80 -16.55 11.73
N LYS A 742 -24.26 -17.23 12.76
CA LYS A 742 -23.86 -16.63 14.04
C LYS A 742 -22.39 -16.90 14.31
N GLY A 743 -21.74 -15.98 15.00
CA GLY A 743 -20.33 -16.09 15.36
C GLY A 743 -20.06 -15.86 16.84
N ASP A 744 -18.79 -15.96 17.19
CA ASP A 744 -18.28 -15.70 18.53
C ASP A 744 -17.77 -14.25 18.70
N ASP A 745 -17.34 -13.91 19.92
CA ASP A 745 -16.81 -12.58 20.26
C ASP A 745 -15.51 -12.22 19.50
N ARG A 746 -14.88 -13.19 18.84
CA ARG A 746 -13.66 -12.99 18.05
C ARG A 746 -13.97 -12.70 16.58
N GLY A 747 -15.24 -12.66 16.20
CA GLY A 747 -15.69 -12.39 14.83
C GLY A 747 -15.66 -13.61 13.91
N LEU A 748 -15.50 -14.83 14.43
CA LEU A 748 -15.52 -16.06 13.65
C LEU A 748 -16.88 -16.74 13.69
N MET A 749 -17.27 -17.39 12.59
CA MET A 749 -18.47 -18.23 12.55
C MET A 749 -18.38 -19.35 13.60
N SER A 750 -19.45 -19.54 14.37
CA SER A 750 -19.54 -20.56 15.41
C SER A 750 -20.78 -21.44 15.30
N HIS A 751 -21.90 -20.87 14.83
CA HIS A 751 -23.18 -21.57 14.74
C HIS A 751 -23.94 -21.18 13.47
N MET A 752 -24.85 -22.07 13.05
CA MET A 752 -25.77 -21.83 11.96
C MET A 752 -27.19 -22.20 12.38
N VAL A 753 -28.15 -21.32 12.12
CA VAL A 753 -29.57 -21.63 12.23
C VAL A 753 -30.02 -22.27 10.93
N ILE A 754 -30.61 -23.45 11.02
CA ILE A 754 -31.14 -24.20 9.89
C ILE A 754 -32.63 -24.44 10.08
N LYS A 755 -33.35 -24.56 8.96
CA LYS A 755 -34.79 -24.84 8.95
C LYS A 755 -35.11 -26.02 8.06
N ASN A 756 -35.84 -26.99 8.60
CA ASN A 756 -36.45 -28.01 7.76
C ASN A 756 -37.73 -27.44 7.13
N VAL A 757 -37.75 -27.29 5.81
CA VAL A 757 -38.88 -26.67 5.08
C VAL A 757 -40.12 -27.56 5.03
N LYS A 758 -40.00 -28.86 5.31
CA LYS A 758 -41.13 -29.80 5.33
C LYS A 758 -41.81 -29.86 6.69
N THR A 759 -41.03 -29.84 7.78
CA THR A 759 -41.58 -29.89 9.15
C THR A 759 -41.75 -28.51 9.78
N GLY A 760 -41.12 -27.48 9.23
CA GLY A 760 -41.08 -26.14 9.80
C GLY A 760 -40.14 -25.99 11.01
N GLN A 761 -39.50 -27.07 11.47
CA GLN A 761 -38.64 -27.06 12.64
C GLN A 761 -37.35 -26.28 12.36
N GLU A 762 -37.02 -25.37 13.28
CA GLU A 762 -35.77 -24.61 13.30
C GLU A 762 -34.84 -25.17 14.37
N GLU A 763 -33.55 -25.26 14.04
CA GLU A 763 -32.50 -25.81 14.91
C GLU A 763 -31.26 -24.92 14.76
N THR A 764 -30.58 -24.65 15.88
CA THR A 764 -29.25 -24.02 15.87
C THR A 764 -28.21 -25.12 16.03
N MET A 765 -27.30 -25.24 15.08
CA MET A 765 -26.23 -26.23 15.09
C MET A 765 -24.85 -25.57 15.15
N GLU A 766 -23.90 -26.22 15.81
CA GLU A 766 -22.49 -25.80 15.79
C GLU A 766 -21.92 -25.98 14.37
N ALA A 767 -21.31 -24.92 13.86
CA ALA A 767 -20.71 -24.87 12.54
C ALA A 767 -19.65 -23.78 12.52
N ASN A 768 -18.38 -24.15 12.41
CA ASN A 768 -17.28 -23.19 12.32
C ASN A 768 -16.91 -22.84 10.87
N GLY A 769 -17.51 -23.54 9.90
CA GLY A 769 -17.35 -23.22 8.49
C GLY A 769 -18.61 -23.48 7.69
N LEU A 770 -18.92 -22.57 6.77
CA LEU A 770 -19.99 -22.70 5.78
C LEU A 770 -19.41 -22.57 4.37
N PHE A 771 -19.67 -23.56 3.52
CA PHE A 771 -19.22 -23.58 2.13
C PHE A 771 -20.41 -23.60 1.17
N TYR A 772 -20.49 -22.59 0.30
CA TYR A 772 -21.51 -22.51 -0.75
C TYR A 772 -21.12 -23.32 -1.98
N ALA A 773 -21.92 -24.34 -2.30
CA ALA A 773 -21.79 -25.17 -3.49
C ALA A 773 -23.08 -25.09 -4.35
N VAL A 774 -23.56 -23.86 -4.58
CA VAL A 774 -24.83 -23.55 -5.28
C VAL A 774 -24.65 -23.07 -6.74
N GLY A 775 -23.42 -23.14 -7.26
CA GLY A 775 -23.06 -22.75 -8.62
C GLY A 775 -22.43 -21.36 -8.69
N HIS A 776 -22.05 -20.94 -9.89
CA HIS A 776 -21.48 -19.63 -10.18
C HIS A 776 -22.27 -19.00 -11.33
N ASP A 777 -22.26 -17.67 -11.38
CA ASP A 777 -22.83 -16.90 -12.48
C ASP A 777 -21.69 -16.33 -13.32
N PRO A 778 -21.46 -16.83 -14.55
CA PRO A 778 -20.45 -16.28 -15.44
C PRO A 778 -20.84 -14.86 -15.88
N ALA A 779 -19.87 -13.96 -15.96
CA ALA A 779 -20.09 -12.54 -16.26
C ALA A 779 -20.26 -12.29 -17.77
N THR A 780 -21.27 -12.91 -18.38
CA THR A 780 -21.52 -12.90 -19.84
C THR A 780 -22.58 -11.89 -20.28
N ALA A 781 -23.08 -11.04 -19.38
CA ALA A 781 -24.11 -10.05 -19.70
C ALA A 781 -23.75 -9.16 -20.90
N LEU A 782 -22.47 -8.80 -21.07
CA LEU A 782 -21.97 -7.98 -22.17
C LEU A 782 -22.07 -8.64 -23.55
N VAL A 783 -21.98 -9.97 -23.60
CA VAL A 783 -21.90 -10.76 -24.84
C VAL A 783 -23.14 -11.62 -25.07
N LYS A 784 -24.13 -11.51 -24.19
CA LYS A 784 -25.34 -12.32 -24.22
C LYS A 784 -26.10 -12.11 -25.53
N GLY A 785 -26.31 -13.20 -26.26
CA GLY A 785 -26.97 -13.18 -27.57
C GLY A 785 -26.09 -12.74 -28.75
N GLN A 786 -24.81 -12.43 -28.50
CA GLN A 786 -23.81 -12.12 -29.53
C GLN A 786 -22.78 -13.24 -29.70
N ILE A 787 -22.49 -13.98 -28.63
CA ILE A 787 -21.61 -15.16 -28.62
C ILE A 787 -22.38 -16.34 -28.02
N ASP A 788 -22.13 -17.55 -28.53
CA ASP A 788 -22.77 -18.76 -28.04
C ASP A 788 -22.34 -19.02 -26.60
N CYS A 789 -23.33 -19.23 -25.74
CA CYS A 789 -23.13 -19.61 -24.34
C CYS A 789 -23.87 -20.93 -24.08
N ASP A 790 -23.39 -21.71 -23.11
CA ASP A 790 -24.08 -22.92 -22.69
C ASP A 790 -25.34 -22.62 -21.86
N ASP A 791 -26.08 -23.67 -21.49
CA ASP A 791 -27.32 -23.55 -20.71
C ASP A 791 -27.13 -22.90 -19.32
N GLU A 792 -25.89 -22.84 -18.82
CA GLU A 792 -25.52 -22.23 -17.54
C GLU A 792 -24.96 -20.79 -17.72
N GLY A 793 -24.83 -20.34 -18.97
CA GLY A 793 -24.42 -18.98 -19.33
C GLY A 793 -22.92 -18.81 -19.58
N TYR A 794 -22.12 -19.88 -19.59
CA TYR A 794 -20.68 -19.81 -19.85
C TYR A 794 -20.40 -19.69 -21.35
N VAL A 795 -19.40 -18.89 -21.73
CA VAL A 795 -19.02 -18.72 -23.15
C VAL A 795 -18.49 -20.04 -23.69
N LEU A 796 -19.02 -20.48 -24.83
CA LEU A 796 -18.54 -21.69 -25.51
C LEU A 796 -17.25 -21.37 -26.28
N THR A 797 -16.18 -22.07 -25.91
CA THR A 797 -14.90 -22.04 -26.63
C THR A 797 -14.65 -23.35 -27.36
N LYS A 798 -13.91 -23.30 -28.48
CA LYS A 798 -13.43 -24.53 -29.13
C LYS A 798 -12.49 -25.25 -28.14
N PRO A 799 -12.75 -26.54 -27.79
CA PRO A 799 -11.99 -27.21 -26.73
C PRO A 799 -10.48 -27.17 -26.92
N GLY A 800 -9.77 -26.72 -25.89
CA GLY A 800 -8.30 -26.56 -25.91
C GLY A 800 -7.79 -25.23 -26.50
N THR A 801 -8.70 -24.33 -26.88
CA THR A 801 -8.39 -23.00 -27.44
C THR A 801 -9.22 -21.92 -26.73
N SER A 802 -9.02 -20.65 -27.09
CA SER A 802 -9.80 -19.50 -26.61
C SER A 802 -10.82 -18.97 -27.62
N TYR A 803 -10.85 -19.51 -28.85
CA TYR A 803 -11.76 -19.09 -29.91
C TYR A 803 -13.23 -19.26 -29.51
N THR A 804 -13.98 -18.18 -29.68
CA THR A 804 -15.45 -18.18 -29.53
C THR A 804 -16.14 -18.42 -30.88
N THR A 805 -17.46 -18.29 -30.94
CA THR A 805 -18.22 -18.36 -32.20
C THR A 805 -18.05 -17.13 -33.08
N VAL A 806 -17.56 -16.00 -32.54
CA VAL A 806 -17.25 -14.79 -33.29
C VAL A 806 -15.74 -14.71 -33.53
N GLU A 807 -15.34 -14.70 -34.80
CA GLU A 807 -13.94 -14.58 -35.20
C GLU A 807 -13.35 -13.24 -34.75
N GLY A 808 -12.14 -13.26 -34.15
CA GLY A 808 -11.51 -12.10 -33.52
C GLY A 808 -11.97 -11.82 -32.09
N VAL A 809 -12.91 -12.61 -31.54
CA VAL A 809 -13.31 -12.57 -30.13
C VAL A 809 -12.88 -13.86 -29.44
N PHE A 810 -12.16 -13.70 -28.33
CA PHE A 810 -11.56 -14.76 -27.54
C PHE A 810 -12.12 -14.71 -26.11
N ALA A 811 -12.19 -15.85 -25.43
CA ALA A 811 -12.61 -15.92 -24.03
C ALA A 811 -11.58 -16.65 -23.17
N ALA A 812 -11.33 -16.13 -21.97
CA ALA A 812 -10.34 -16.69 -21.05
C ALA A 812 -10.81 -16.64 -19.59
N GLY A 813 -10.32 -17.60 -18.80
CA GLY A 813 -10.64 -17.75 -17.39
C GLY A 813 -12.04 -18.29 -17.13
N ASP A 814 -12.54 -18.04 -15.93
CA ASP A 814 -13.79 -18.61 -15.42
C ASP A 814 -15.02 -18.27 -16.28
N VAL A 815 -14.99 -17.23 -17.12
CA VAL A 815 -16.13 -16.89 -18.00
C VAL A 815 -16.45 -17.99 -19.03
N GLN A 816 -15.46 -18.85 -19.34
CA GLN A 816 -15.57 -20.00 -20.24
C GLN A 816 -15.21 -21.34 -19.59
N ASP A 817 -14.74 -21.34 -18.33
CA ASP A 817 -14.38 -22.55 -17.59
C ASP A 817 -15.29 -22.75 -16.38
N LYS A 818 -16.26 -23.66 -16.52
CA LYS A 818 -17.11 -24.12 -15.41
C LYS A 818 -16.53 -25.31 -14.64
N ARG A 819 -15.44 -25.91 -15.14
CA ARG A 819 -14.92 -27.19 -14.64
C ARG A 819 -13.83 -27.01 -13.59
N TYR A 820 -12.79 -26.21 -13.89
CA TYR A 820 -11.63 -26.09 -13.00
C TYR A 820 -11.72 -24.90 -12.07
N ARG A 821 -12.00 -23.69 -12.60
CA ARG A 821 -12.24 -22.46 -11.82
C ARG A 821 -11.13 -22.18 -10.80
N GLN A 822 -9.88 -22.15 -11.26
CA GLN A 822 -8.71 -21.85 -10.44
C GLN A 822 -7.93 -20.68 -11.02
N ALA A 823 -7.26 -19.91 -10.16
CA ALA A 823 -6.42 -18.80 -10.60
C ALA A 823 -5.34 -19.22 -11.62
N ILE A 824 -4.71 -20.37 -11.40
CA ILE A 824 -3.65 -20.89 -12.27
C ILE A 824 -4.18 -21.38 -13.63
N THR A 825 -5.37 -22.00 -13.67
CA THR A 825 -5.99 -22.41 -14.94
C THR A 825 -6.47 -21.18 -15.72
N SER A 826 -7.02 -20.19 -15.01
CA SER A 826 -7.37 -18.88 -15.57
C SER A 826 -6.15 -18.19 -16.18
N ALA A 827 -5.04 -18.09 -15.46
CA ALA A 827 -3.79 -17.54 -15.98
C ALA A 827 -3.31 -18.26 -17.25
N GLY A 828 -3.31 -19.61 -17.23
CA GLY A 828 -2.96 -20.42 -18.40
C GLY A 828 -3.86 -20.14 -19.61
N SER A 829 -5.18 -20.07 -19.42
CA SER A 829 -6.11 -19.74 -20.51
C SER A 829 -5.97 -18.30 -21.02
N GLY A 830 -5.56 -17.36 -20.16
CA GLY A 830 -5.23 -15.98 -20.55
C GLY A 830 -4.01 -15.91 -21.48
N CYS A 831 -2.99 -16.73 -21.22
CA CYS A 831 -1.86 -16.90 -22.12
C CYS A 831 -2.29 -17.44 -23.49
N ILE A 832 -3.13 -18.49 -23.51
CA ILE A 832 -3.68 -19.05 -24.77
C ILE A 832 -4.42 -17.96 -25.56
N ALA A 833 -5.29 -17.17 -24.90
CA ALA A 833 -6.04 -16.11 -25.56
C ALA A 833 -5.15 -14.99 -26.13
N ALA A 834 -4.08 -14.62 -25.43
CA ALA A 834 -3.12 -13.66 -25.97
C ALA A 834 -2.41 -14.18 -27.23
N LEU A 835 -1.91 -15.42 -27.20
CA LEU A 835 -1.18 -15.99 -28.33
C LEU A 835 -2.09 -16.21 -29.56
N GLU A 836 -3.34 -16.59 -29.34
CA GLU A 836 -4.32 -16.74 -30.43
C GLU A 836 -4.77 -15.39 -30.99
N ALA A 837 -4.96 -14.37 -30.14
CA ALA A 837 -5.24 -13.01 -30.59
C ALA A 837 -4.07 -12.39 -31.35
N GLU A 838 -2.83 -12.58 -30.89
CA GLU A 838 -1.61 -12.17 -31.61
C GLU A 838 -1.54 -12.81 -32.98
N LYS A 839 -1.70 -14.14 -33.06
CA LYS A 839 -1.68 -14.89 -34.31
C LYS A 839 -2.77 -14.41 -35.27
N PHE A 840 -3.99 -14.22 -34.75
CA PHE A 840 -5.11 -13.72 -35.53
C PHE A 840 -4.83 -12.33 -36.10
N LEU A 841 -4.28 -11.42 -35.30
CA LEU A 841 -3.92 -10.07 -35.76
C LEU A 841 -2.81 -10.12 -36.82
N ALA A 842 -1.79 -10.97 -36.64
CA ALA A 842 -0.73 -11.14 -37.63
C ALA A 842 -1.24 -11.66 -38.98
N GLU A 843 -2.12 -12.68 -38.98
CA GLU A 843 -2.72 -13.23 -40.21
C GLU A 843 -3.60 -12.21 -40.95
N HIS A 844 -4.15 -11.21 -40.24
CA HIS A 844 -5.01 -10.19 -40.81
C HIS A 844 -4.28 -8.87 -41.14
N GLU A 845 -3.04 -8.66 -40.67
CA GLU A 845 -2.23 -7.51 -41.08
C GLU A 845 -1.81 -7.58 -42.56
N ASP A 846 -1.47 -8.77 -43.07
CA ASP A 846 -1.11 -8.99 -44.48
C ASP A 846 -2.28 -8.75 -45.47
N SER A 847 -3.53 -8.79 -44.97
CA SER A 847 -4.73 -8.50 -45.77
C SER A 847 -5.03 -7.00 -45.91
N ILE A 848 -4.58 -6.18 -44.94
CA ILE A 848 -4.86 -4.74 -44.90
C ILE A 848 -3.89 -3.95 -45.79
N GLU A 849 -2.64 -4.39 -45.95
CA GLU A 849 -1.71 -3.77 -46.90
C GLU A 849 -2.13 -4.04 -48.37
N ASN A 850 -2.71 -5.21 -48.66
CA ASN A 850 -3.17 -5.57 -50.00
C ASN A 850 -4.39 -4.75 -50.48
N ASP A 851 -5.28 -4.34 -49.59
CA ASP A 851 -6.46 -3.53 -49.94
C ASP A 851 -6.12 -2.04 -50.14
N LEU A 852 -5.05 -1.53 -49.50
CA LEU A 852 -4.60 -0.14 -49.66
C LEU A 852 -3.72 0.08 -50.91
N GLU A 853 -3.04 -0.95 -51.41
CA GLU A 853 -2.24 -0.87 -52.64
C GLU A 853 -3.06 -1.03 -53.93
N GLN A 854 -4.20 -1.74 -53.90
CA GLN A 854 -5.03 -1.93 -55.10
C GLN A 854 -5.70 -0.64 -55.61
N ASP A 855 -5.90 0.37 -54.75
CA ASP A 855 -6.53 1.64 -55.13
C ASP A 855 -5.56 2.68 -55.73
N LYS A 856 -4.26 2.34 -55.91
CA LYS A 856 -3.24 3.29 -56.38
C LYS A 856 -2.24 2.73 -57.41
N ASN A 857 -2.68 2.13 -58.52
CA ASN A 857 -2.15 2.40 -59.89
C ASN A 857 -2.57 1.37 -60.96
N PRO A 858 -2.73 1.79 -62.24
CA PRO A 858 -2.89 0.89 -63.37
C PRO A 858 -1.54 0.45 -63.99
N LYS A 859 -1.41 -0.87 -64.23
CA LYS A 859 -0.54 -1.58 -65.22
C LYS A 859 0.93 -1.17 -65.40
N LYS A 860 1.82 -2.08 -64.99
CA LYS A 860 3.07 -2.61 -65.63
C LYS A 860 3.77 -3.42 -64.51
N GLY A 861 4.37 -4.58 -64.65
CA GLY A 861 4.88 -5.41 -65.74
C GLY A 861 5.80 -6.44 -65.04
N VAL A 862 5.69 -7.70 -65.43
CA VAL A 862 6.34 -8.89 -64.85
C VAL A 862 7.87 -8.75 -64.67
N VAL A 863 8.41 -9.13 -63.50
CA VAL A 863 9.68 -9.89 -63.35
C VAL A 863 9.64 -10.68 -62.03
N ASP A 864 9.96 -11.97 -62.13
CA ASP A 864 10.16 -12.96 -61.07
C ASP A 864 11.33 -12.63 -60.12
N GLU A 865 11.19 -12.95 -58.83
CA GLU A 865 12.13 -13.79 -58.07
C GLU A 865 11.64 -14.00 -56.63
N VAL A 866 11.28 -15.25 -56.32
CA VAL A 866 10.98 -15.75 -54.98
C VAL A 866 12.27 -16.30 -54.37
N PRO A 867 12.51 -16.10 -53.06
CA PRO A 867 13.23 -17.11 -52.29
C PRO A 867 12.33 -17.71 -51.22
N GLU A 868 12.01 -18.99 -51.41
CA GLU A 868 11.38 -19.86 -50.43
C GLU A 868 12.27 -20.07 -49.20
N TYR A 869 11.61 -20.03 -48.04
CA TYR A 869 11.79 -20.85 -46.84
C TYR A 869 13.13 -21.55 -46.58
N ARG A 870 13.72 -21.24 -45.41
CA ARG A 870 14.32 -22.28 -44.57
C ARG A 870 13.76 -22.22 -43.14
N SER A 871 12.96 -23.23 -42.84
CA SER A 871 12.61 -23.72 -41.52
C SER A 871 13.85 -23.88 -40.64
N ASN A 872 13.85 -23.29 -39.44
CA ASN A 872 14.74 -23.71 -38.37
C ASN A 872 13.91 -24.43 -37.30
N PRO A 873 14.05 -25.76 -37.14
CA PRO A 873 13.36 -26.51 -36.11
C PRO A 873 14.21 -26.42 -34.85
N LEU A 874 13.94 -25.43 -34.00
CA LEU A 874 14.31 -25.30 -32.58
C LEU A 874 14.26 -23.81 -32.24
N LEU A 875 13.04 -23.30 -32.01
CA LEU A 875 12.73 -22.14 -31.18
C LEU A 875 11.25 -22.23 -30.80
#